data_AF-A0A351UX17-F1
#
_entry.id   AF-A0A351UX17-F1
#
_cell.length_a   1.000
_cell.length_b   1.000
_cell.length_c   1.000
_cell.angle_alpha   90.00
_cell.angle_beta   90.00
_cell.angle_gamma   90.00
#
_symmetry.space_group_name_H-M   'P 1'
#
loop_
_entity.id
_entity.type
_entity.pdbx_description
1 polymer ?
#
loop_
_entity_poly.entity_id
_entity_poly.type
_entity_poly.pdbx_seq_one_letter_code
_entity_poly.pdbx_strand_id
1 'polypeptide(L)'
;MFRTGIFLKDEDHDLLPDRLDVKLVLPEQMDESILTAACNLAFRFGMETTGYEGSIVAEEGYAGNAVVFEAAEQTEMVLEERDGIVRVHLRGTGAELEEFTARICETFPQVNGMRAWRDVLLDMADDFCMRNADGQLAYLAANKAEHPGQYEVYGTPEMTKEQQEHFSDTTFYNYKSGRKVYEKTYELPWEVDTFEDILKEEVYPQLKQGDQVRVAGALSEDKKVRELICGKVKEAVEAKGAALSGMELICAYKQGFSWIDEVVIPAVQAAGEKPDRIEICFKPFLPEGQTEWLDENGATPSYYSFNEEDPERWFDLPIRYLQELYPIEDVLVEALGIEREQVVFAAYEGTEELTYLCRAVKGEETYYEASYQAQASERTYMDEYPNMGKVHPSTGYIQVWINGQEKLFRQIRTDLEEIWDIYQAEVLPDCKAYIEQKTGGAPQKELQPFFHELLLDVTASEPDYRVGCREDLISPLDALHEDMYFTGSDYFKNYGIKKINEVLDAPGLILPQIHSGEGRPVFKVTLFEQLKEKACILHGQDVVCEQKERDSVELKISRLSYEKKKIAATVQVSGVEPAVLKAYAALLEQGVLASGEQMGCVEVLRFADARGEICEAKVPQPKKLAKEKQITEIDLHEHELISYEMYREIIEELKQVPGIEVYRTARSYTGRELYAVWLKPEYTGCLSMTKRLTKYPSEIINARHHANEVSSTNAAFILLKKLLTEECYRELPDQLNLVLVPMENVDGAAIHYELQKEHPYWKFHVARFNSLGKEFYREHFQQDTIHSEAMGLTRLFERYVPDMIVDNHGVPSHEWEQQFSGYTSPSYKGFWLPRSLLYGYFWYVTDPEYKENYPVNKKMEDVIADKIAEDEEMTRWNQEWSAQFEKYAHAWMPKLFPADYYKNMINYWIPFAADPAHRYPSIRFPWITTVAYTSEVADETAQGEYLNLCARAHVAHDEATIQMLMQAKQIYACDCMCREERIFARYVRQRPMIV
;
A
#
# COMPACT_ATOMS: atom_id res chain seq x y z
N MET A 1 -31.01 11.13 12.03
CA MET A 1 -32.08 12.00 11.48
C MET A 1 -31.91 12.23 9.98
N PHE A 2 -30.87 12.91 9.49
CA PHE A 2 -30.70 13.27 8.06
C PHE A 2 -29.65 12.41 7.29
N ARG A 3 -29.54 11.13 7.63
CA ARG A 3 -28.71 10.14 6.92
C ARG A 3 -29.47 8.82 6.84
N THR A 4 -29.04 7.95 5.93
CA THR A 4 -29.50 6.56 5.82
C THR A 4 -29.57 5.90 7.19
N GLY A 5 -30.73 5.30 7.51
CA GLY A 5 -31.03 4.78 8.84
C GLY A 5 -32.53 4.67 9.12
N ILE A 6 -32.97 5.10 10.30
CA ILE A 6 -34.35 4.86 10.76
C ILE A 6 -35.38 5.72 10.02
N PHE A 7 -35.10 7.02 9.81
CA PHE A 7 -36.02 7.95 9.12
C PHE A 7 -35.85 7.98 7.61
N LEU A 8 -34.66 7.64 7.12
CA LEU A 8 -34.28 7.72 5.72
C LEU A 8 -33.81 6.32 5.33
N LYS A 9 -34.65 5.58 4.64
CA LYS A 9 -34.42 4.19 4.26
C LYS A 9 -33.77 4.16 2.88
N ASP A 10 -32.87 3.21 2.71
CA ASP A 10 -32.26 2.82 1.45
C ASP A 10 -32.78 1.41 1.15
N GLU A 11 -33.74 1.30 0.22
CA GLU A 11 -34.40 0.06 -0.14
C GLU A 11 -33.81 -0.60 -1.39
N ASP A 12 -33.08 0.14 -2.23
CA ASP A 12 -32.35 -0.40 -3.39
C ASP A 12 -30.86 -0.67 -3.13
N HIS A 13 -30.40 -0.40 -1.90
CA HIS A 13 -29.06 -0.70 -1.40
C HIS A 13 -27.94 0.03 -2.16
N ASP A 14 -28.22 1.23 -2.68
CA ASP A 14 -27.25 2.08 -3.37
C ASP A 14 -26.54 3.09 -2.43
N LEU A 15 -26.79 3.00 -1.12
CA LEU A 15 -26.34 3.90 -0.04
C LEU A 15 -27.01 5.28 -0.01
N LEU A 16 -27.91 5.57 -0.95
CA LEU A 16 -28.69 6.80 -1.00
C LEU A 16 -30.12 6.53 -0.51
N PRO A 17 -30.66 7.32 0.44
CA PRO A 17 -32.01 7.06 0.91
C PRO A 17 -33.05 7.27 -0.21
N ASP A 18 -33.87 6.27 -0.49
CA ASP A 18 -34.93 6.30 -1.51
C ASP A 18 -36.34 6.29 -0.91
N ARG A 19 -36.46 6.18 0.42
CA ARG A 19 -37.73 6.32 1.12
C ARG A 19 -37.60 7.09 2.43
N LEU A 20 -38.56 8.00 2.65
CA LEU A 20 -38.73 8.72 3.91
C LEU A 20 -39.72 7.98 4.85
N ASP A 21 -39.21 7.46 5.96
CA ASP A 21 -39.97 6.79 7.03
C ASP A 21 -40.03 7.66 8.30
N VAL A 22 -40.58 8.86 8.16
CA VAL A 22 -40.84 9.79 9.28
C VAL A 22 -42.04 10.67 8.98
N LYS A 23 -42.83 10.99 10.02
CA LYS A 23 -43.92 11.97 9.96
C LYS A 23 -43.69 13.14 10.91
N LEU A 24 -44.28 14.29 10.60
CA LEU A 24 -44.30 15.47 11.46
C LEU A 24 -45.63 15.50 12.24
N VAL A 25 -45.56 15.42 13.57
CA VAL A 25 -46.72 15.53 14.46
C VAL A 25 -46.83 16.96 14.93
N LEU A 26 -47.83 17.68 14.43
CA LEU A 26 -48.07 19.10 14.75
C LEU A 26 -49.05 19.22 15.92
N PRO A 27 -48.88 20.21 16.82
CA PRO A 27 -49.82 20.45 17.91
C PRO A 27 -51.13 21.09 17.40
N GLU A 28 -52.24 20.90 18.13
CA GLU A 28 -53.54 21.49 17.77
C GLU A 28 -53.51 23.03 17.66
N GLN A 29 -52.67 23.67 18.49
CA GLN A 29 -52.39 25.09 18.44
C GLN A 29 -50.91 25.28 18.15
N MET A 30 -50.59 25.83 16.98
CA MET A 30 -49.23 26.17 16.57
C MET A 30 -49.14 27.66 16.20
N ASP A 31 -48.04 28.29 16.61
CA ASP A 31 -47.69 29.63 16.14
C ASP A 31 -46.90 29.55 14.81
N GLU A 32 -46.58 30.71 14.24
CA GLU A 32 -45.83 30.80 12.98
C GLU A 32 -44.43 30.18 13.08
N SER A 33 -43.81 30.18 14.26
CA SER A 33 -42.46 29.66 14.47
C SER A 33 -42.42 28.13 14.40
N ILE A 34 -43.41 27.44 14.98
CA ILE A 34 -43.56 25.98 14.91
C ILE A 34 -43.81 25.55 13.46
N LEU A 35 -44.67 26.28 12.75
CA LEU A 35 -44.93 26.00 11.33
C LEU A 35 -43.67 26.19 10.48
N THR A 36 -42.90 27.26 10.73
CA THR A 36 -41.62 27.52 10.06
C THR A 36 -40.62 26.40 10.31
N ALA A 37 -40.47 25.96 11.56
CA ALA A 37 -39.62 24.84 11.92
C ALA A 37 -40.03 23.53 11.21
N ALA A 38 -41.33 23.24 11.15
CA ALA A 38 -41.86 22.08 10.45
C ALA A 38 -41.56 22.12 8.94
N CYS A 39 -41.73 23.30 8.31
CA CYS A 39 -41.38 23.51 6.91
C CYS A 39 -39.88 23.32 6.64
N ASN A 40 -39.00 23.88 7.51
CA ASN A 40 -37.55 23.70 7.41
C ASN A 40 -37.15 22.22 7.43
N LEU A 41 -37.69 21.46 8.39
CA LEU A 41 -37.43 20.03 8.50
C LEU A 41 -38.00 19.22 7.34
N ALA A 42 -39.22 19.51 6.89
CA ALA A 42 -39.80 18.85 5.71
C ALA A 42 -38.95 19.08 4.47
N PHE A 43 -38.47 20.31 4.25
CA PHE A 43 -37.58 20.63 3.14
C PHE A 43 -36.25 19.88 3.26
N ARG A 44 -35.62 19.91 4.44
CA ARG A 44 -34.36 19.20 4.70
C ARG A 44 -34.49 17.68 4.48
N PHE A 45 -35.57 17.05 4.93
CA PHE A 45 -35.82 15.63 4.67
C PHE A 45 -36.00 15.35 3.17
N GLY A 46 -36.74 16.20 2.44
CA GLY A 46 -36.89 16.08 0.99
C GLY A 46 -35.58 16.25 0.21
N MET A 47 -34.62 17.00 0.76
CA MET A 47 -33.26 17.07 0.22
C MET A 47 -32.49 15.76 0.41
N GLU A 48 -32.68 15.06 1.53
CA GLU A 48 -31.88 13.87 1.86
C GLU A 48 -32.53 12.54 1.48
N THR A 49 -33.45 12.55 0.51
CA THR A 49 -33.99 11.33 -0.08
C THR A 49 -34.20 11.45 -1.59
N THR A 50 -34.08 10.37 -2.35
CA THR A 50 -34.38 10.27 -3.77
C THR A 50 -35.84 9.90 -4.05
N GLY A 51 -36.59 9.46 -3.03
CA GLY A 51 -37.98 9.06 -3.16
C GLY A 51 -38.86 9.38 -1.94
N TYR A 52 -40.13 9.66 -2.21
CA TYR A 52 -41.11 10.05 -1.21
C TYR A 52 -42.51 9.58 -1.58
N GLU A 53 -43.20 8.98 -0.62
CA GLU A 53 -44.60 8.54 -0.75
C GLU A 53 -45.44 8.99 0.46
N GLY A 54 -46.60 9.59 0.17
CA GLY A 54 -47.66 9.87 1.13
C GLY A 54 -47.76 11.34 1.56
N SER A 55 -48.16 11.55 2.82
CA SER A 55 -48.21 12.87 3.49
C SER A 55 -47.13 12.97 4.55
N ILE A 56 -46.50 14.14 4.69
CA ILE A 56 -45.39 14.35 5.63
C ILE A 56 -45.93 14.64 7.03
N VAL A 57 -47.17 15.13 7.10
CA VAL A 57 -47.89 15.36 8.35
C VAL A 57 -48.47 14.04 8.82
N ALA A 58 -48.32 13.76 10.11
CA ALA A 58 -48.85 12.56 10.74
C ALA A 58 -50.39 12.57 10.77
N GLU A 59 -51.00 11.41 10.57
CA GLU A 59 -52.43 11.20 10.84
C GLU A 59 -52.70 11.19 12.36
N GLU A 60 -53.94 11.47 12.76
CA GLU A 60 -54.33 11.46 14.18
C GLU A 60 -54.06 10.08 14.81
N GLY A 61 -53.38 10.06 15.97
CA GLY A 61 -53.02 8.81 16.65
C GLY A 61 -51.80 8.08 16.06
N TYR A 62 -51.06 8.68 15.13
CA TYR A 62 -49.84 8.07 14.58
C TYR A 62 -48.81 7.74 15.66
N ALA A 63 -48.37 6.48 15.68
CA ALA A 63 -47.46 5.93 16.68
C ALA A 63 -46.09 5.53 16.11
N GLY A 64 -45.84 5.72 14.81
CA GLY A 64 -44.58 5.37 14.15
C GLY A 64 -43.47 6.40 14.33
N ASN A 65 -42.42 6.26 13.52
CA ASN A 65 -41.27 7.16 13.49
C ASN A 65 -41.71 8.61 13.20
N ALA A 66 -41.38 9.55 14.09
CA ALA A 66 -41.91 10.91 14.01
C ALA A 66 -40.98 12.00 14.55
N VAL A 67 -41.13 13.22 14.03
CA VAL A 67 -40.72 14.44 14.73
C VAL A 67 -41.96 15.07 15.35
N VAL A 68 -41.97 15.23 16.66
CA VAL A 68 -43.10 15.75 17.43
C VAL A 68 -42.83 17.20 17.81
N PHE A 69 -43.72 18.11 17.43
CA PHE A 69 -43.57 19.54 17.72
C PHE A 69 -44.38 19.90 18.95
N GLU A 70 -43.73 20.54 19.92
CA GLU A 70 -44.35 20.93 21.19
C GLU A 70 -43.99 22.38 21.55
N ALA A 71 -44.97 23.17 22.01
CA ALA A 71 -44.69 24.51 22.52
C ALA A 71 -43.99 24.41 23.89
N ALA A 72 -42.83 25.07 24.03
CA ALA A 72 -42.07 25.12 25.27
C ALA A 72 -41.26 26.42 25.37
N GLU A 73 -40.93 26.85 26.60
CA GLU A 73 -40.07 28.02 26.81
C GLU A 73 -38.63 27.78 26.35
N GLN A 74 -38.11 26.55 26.49
CA GLN A 74 -36.77 26.18 26.07
C GLN A 74 -36.80 25.52 24.69
N THR A 75 -35.93 25.99 23.80
CA THR A 75 -35.76 25.40 22.46
C THR A 75 -34.81 24.20 22.51
N GLU A 76 -35.30 23.00 22.20
CA GLU A 76 -34.52 21.77 22.21
C GLU A 76 -35.10 20.66 21.31
N MET A 77 -34.26 19.70 20.93
CA MET A 77 -34.62 18.41 20.34
C MET A 77 -34.26 17.30 21.32
N VAL A 78 -35.20 16.43 21.66
CA VAL A 78 -35.01 15.30 22.57
C VAL A 78 -35.34 14.00 21.86
N LEU A 79 -34.42 13.04 21.91
CA LEU A 79 -34.58 11.71 21.35
C LEU A 79 -35.37 10.82 22.32
N GLU A 80 -36.45 10.22 21.83
CA GLU A 80 -37.19 9.14 22.49
C GLU A 80 -37.12 7.88 21.61
N GLU A 81 -36.69 6.77 22.20
CA GLU A 81 -36.63 5.47 21.54
C GLU A 81 -37.40 4.46 22.37
N ARG A 82 -38.39 3.80 21.76
CA ARG A 82 -39.21 2.81 22.44
C ARG A 82 -39.68 1.74 21.46
N ASP A 83 -39.46 0.47 21.80
CA ASP A 83 -39.93 -0.69 21.03
C ASP A 83 -39.56 -0.63 19.52
N GLY A 84 -38.37 -0.10 19.20
CA GLY A 84 -37.88 0.05 17.81
C GLY A 84 -38.41 1.29 17.06
N ILE A 85 -39.23 2.11 17.72
CA ILE A 85 -39.79 3.36 17.18
C ILE A 85 -38.97 4.53 17.71
N VAL A 86 -38.58 5.43 16.81
CA VAL A 86 -37.83 6.65 17.14
C VAL A 86 -38.72 7.88 16.99
N ARG A 87 -38.84 8.64 18.08
CA ARG A 87 -39.52 9.94 18.10
C ARG A 87 -38.53 11.02 18.51
N VAL A 88 -38.47 12.11 17.75
CA VAL A 88 -37.66 13.28 18.09
C VAL A 88 -38.60 14.41 18.48
N HIS A 89 -38.60 14.79 19.76
CA HIS A 89 -39.42 15.89 20.28
C HIS A 89 -38.70 17.20 20.06
N LEU A 90 -39.19 18.03 19.14
CA LEU A 90 -38.73 19.39 18.91
C LEU A 90 -39.62 20.35 19.70
N ARG A 91 -39.04 20.92 20.75
CA ARG A 91 -39.70 21.82 21.69
C ARG A 91 -39.22 23.24 21.47
N GLY A 92 -40.12 24.22 21.57
CA GLY A 92 -39.76 25.63 21.52
C GLY A 92 -40.87 26.54 20.98
N THR A 93 -40.59 27.84 20.92
CA THR A 93 -41.46 28.87 20.28
C THR A 93 -40.61 30.10 19.93
N GLY A 94 -41.13 30.93 19.01
CA GLY A 94 -40.56 32.22 18.63
C GLY A 94 -39.26 32.11 17.84
N ALA A 95 -38.52 33.23 17.82
CA ALA A 95 -37.31 33.38 17.01
C ALA A 95 -36.18 32.39 17.35
N GLU A 96 -36.12 31.89 18.60
CA GLU A 96 -35.11 30.90 18.98
C GLU A 96 -35.35 29.54 18.29
N LEU A 97 -36.61 29.11 18.17
CA LEU A 97 -36.97 27.89 17.44
C LEU A 97 -36.66 28.01 15.95
N GLU A 98 -36.96 29.16 15.35
CA GLU A 98 -36.65 29.44 13.95
C GLU A 98 -35.13 29.40 13.68
N GLU A 99 -34.34 30.11 14.50
CA GLU A 99 -32.87 30.15 14.36
C GLU A 99 -32.25 28.75 14.61
N PHE A 100 -32.74 28.02 15.61
CA PHE A 100 -32.26 26.68 15.91
C PHE A 100 -32.55 25.69 14.78
N THR A 101 -33.79 25.62 14.31
CA THR A 101 -34.18 24.68 13.26
C THR A 101 -33.49 24.98 11.93
N ALA A 102 -33.30 26.26 11.59
CA ALA A 102 -32.51 26.67 10.44
C ALA A 102 -31.06 26.14 10.55
N ARG A 103 -30.38 26.39 11.68
CA ARG A 103 -29.01 25.89 11.91
C ARG A 103 -28.91 24.37 11.86
N ILE A 104 -29.87 23.66 12.45
CA ILE A 104 -29.93 22.19 12.41
C ILE A 104 -30.09 21.70 10.97
N CYS A 105 -30.97 22.30 10.18
CA CYS A 105 -31.14 21.93 8.78
C CYS A 105 -29.91 22.26 7.92
N GLU A 106 -29.19 23.33 8.23
CA GLU A 106 -27.99 23.73 7.49
C GLU A 106 -26.77 22.86 7.79
N THR A 107 -26.54 22.54 9.06
CA THR A 107 -25.27 21.98 9.53
C THR A 107 -25.36 20.53 10.00
N PHE A 108 -26.45 20.10 10.64
CA PHE A 108 -26.55 18.74 11.18
C PHE A 108 -26.76 17.70 10.05
N PRO A 109 -26.11 16.51 10.10
CA PRO A 109 -25.24 15.99 11.16
C PRO A 109 -23.75 16.29 10.95
N GLN A 110 -23.39 17.20 10.05
CA GLN A 110 -22.00 17.60 9.87
C GLN A 110 -21.54 18.44 11.08
N VAL A 111 -20.26 18.29 11.39
CA VAL A 111 -19.64 18.87 12.57
C VAL A 111 -18.53 19.83 12.17
N ASN A 112 -17.66 19.40 11.24
CA ASN A 112 -16.62 20.24 10.68
C ASN A 112 -16.27 19.76 9.27
N GLY A 113 -16.56 20.58 8.25
CA GLY A 113 -16.43 20.18 6.86
C GLY A 113 -17.26 18.93 6.55
N MET A 114 -16.62 17.92 5.99
CA MET A 114 -17.20 16.62 5.66
C MET A 114 -17.32 15.64 6.84
N ARG A 115 -16.79 15.99 8.02
CA ARG A 115 -16.85 15.15 9.21
C ARG A 115 -18.19 15.29 9.91
N ALA A 116 -18.74 14.17 10.39
CA ALA A 116 -20.08 14.09 10.96
C ALA A 116 -20.11 13.61 12.41
N TRP A 117 -21.28 13.75 13.04
CA TRP A 117 -21.51 13.24 14.39
C TRP A 117 -21.29 11.73 14.53
N ARG A 118 -21.55 10.92 13.48
CA ARG A 118 -21.20 9.48 13.49
C ARG A 118 -19.69 9.30 13.73
N ASP A 119 -18.87 10.05 13.00
CA ASP A 119 -17.40 9.96 13.10
C ASP A 119 -16.93 10.43 14.49
N VAL A 120 -17.53 11.49 15.03
CA VAL A 120 -17.22 11.99 16.39
C VAL A 120 -17.60 10.98 17.48
N LEU A 121 -18.78 10.36 17.38
CA LEU A 121 -19.22 9.36 18.36
C LEU A 121 -18.38 8.09 18.32
N LEU A 122 -17.91 7.68 17.13
CA LEU A 122 -16.98 6.56 16.99
C LEU A 122 -15.62 6.87 17.63
N ASP A 123 -15.05 8.04 17.35
CA ASP A 123 -13.81 8.48 17.98
C ASP A 123 -13.96 8.57 19.51
N MET A 124 -15.10 9.07 20.02
CA MET A 124 -15.38 9.10 21.47
C MET A 124 -15.57 7.70 22.06
N ALA A 125 -16.15 6.75 21.33
CA ALA A 125 -16.22 5.36 21.78
C ALA A 125 -14.81 4.78 21.94
N ASP A 126 -13.93 5.04 20.97
CA ASP A 126 -12.54 4.62 21.03
C ASP A 126 -11.76 5.33 22.15
N ASP A 127 -12.04 6.62 22.41
CA ASP A 127 -11.52 7.33 23.58
C ASP A 127 -11.94 6.62 24.88
N PHE A 128 -13.23 6.38 25.08
CA PHE A 128 -13.73 5.77 26.31
C PHE A 128 -13.34 4.29 26.47
N CYS A 129 -12.89 3.63 25.41
CA CYS A 129 -12.25 2.31 25.45
C CYS A 129 -10.72 2.36 25.60
N MET A 130 -10.14 3.55 25.81
CA MET A 130 -8.68 3.81 25.88
C MET A 130 -7.90 3.39 24.62
N ARG A 131 -8.55 3.32 23.46
CA ARG A 131 -7.90 3.06 22.17
C ARG A 131 -7.18 4.32 21.66
N ASN A 132 -7.68 5.50 22.02
CA ASN A 132 -7.14 6.81 21.59
C ASN A 132 -6.52 7.62 22.75
N ALA A 133 -5.73 8.64 22.38
CA ALA A 133 -4.99 9.48 23.32
C ALA A 133 -5.92 10.28 24.26
N ASP A 134 -6.96 10.90 23.73
CA ASP A 134 -7.88 11.76 24.50
C ASP A 134 -8.52 10.99 25.67
N GLY A 135 -8.95 9.76 25.38
CA GLY A 135 -9.45 8.81 26.37
C GLY A 135 -8.44 8.43 27.45
N GLN A 136 -7.22 8.06 27.04
CA GLN A 136 -6.14 7.69 27.97
C GLN A 136 -5.80 8.85 28.93
N LEU A 137 -5.80 10.09 28.44
CA LEU A 137 -5.60 11.29 29.26
C LEU A 137 -6.76 11.52 30.25
N ALA A 138 -8.01 11.29 29.82
CA ALA A 138 -9.17 11.39 30.70
C ALA A 138 -9.14 10.36 31.84
N TYR A 139 -8.79 9.11 31.53
CA TYR A 139 -8.58 8.06 32.54
C TYR A 139 -7.43 8.41 33.49
N LEU A 140 -6.30 8.93 32.98
CA LEU A 140 -5.19 9.39 33.81
C LEU A 140 -5.62 10.49 34.79
N ALA A 141 -6.31 11.52 34.29
CA ALA A 141 -6.77 12.64 35.10
C ALA A 141 -7.77 12.21 36.18
N ALA A 142 -8.70 11.30 35.84
CA ALA A 142 -9.64 10.74 36.81
C ALA A 142 -8.94 9.99 37.95
N ASN A 143 -7.96 9.14 37.62
CA ASN A 143 -7.19 8.37 38.61
C ASN A 143 -6.31 9.28 39.48
N LYS A 144 -5.61 10.26 38.90
CA LYS A 144 -4.80 11.22 39.67
C LYS A 144 -5.62 12.03 40.67
N ALA A 145 -6.87 12.36 40.33
CA ALA A 145 -7.76 13.07 41.23
C ALA A 145 -8.16 12.24 42.46
N GLU A 146 -8.29 10.92 42.32
CA GLU A 146 -8.64 10.01 43.40
C GLU A 146 -7.41 9.53 44.19
N HIS A 147 -6.30 9.29 43.49
CA HIS A 147 -5.07 8.73 44.02
C HIS A 147 -3.86 9.54 43.52
N PRO A 148 -3.46 10.60 44.25
CA PRO A 148 -2.27 11.38 43.90
C PRO A 148 -0.99 10.54 43.96
N GLY A 149 -0.14 10.66 42.96
CA GLY A 149 1.08 9.87 42.86
C GLY A 149 1.75 9.98 41.49
N GLN A 150 2.84 9.21 41.32
CA GLN A 150 3.51 9.08 40.03
C GLN A 150 2.83 7.99 39.20
N TYR A 151 2.58 8.31 37.93
CA TYR A 151 1.94 7.42 36.99
C TYR A 151 2.86 7.17 35.80
N GLU A 152 2.71 5.99 35.20
CA GLU A 152 3.28 5.66 33.90
C GLU A 152 2.14 5.36 32.93
N VAL A 153 2.19 5.95 31.74
CA VAL A 153 1.19 5.74 30.70
C VAL A 153 1.87 5.08 29.51
N TYR A 154 1.43 3.86 29.20
CA TYR A 154 1.74 3.21 27.93
C TYR A 154 0.61 3.58 26.98
N GLY A 155 0.76 4.74 26.34
CA GLY A 155 -0.27 5.39 25.53
C GLY A 155 -0.08 5.17 24.03
N THR A 156 -1.12 5.49 23.27
CA THR A 156 -1.14 5.40 21.80
C THR A 156 -0.05 6.28 21.17
N PRO A 157 0.54 5.90 20.02
CA PRO A 157 1.51 6.73 19.31
C PRO A 157 1.01 8.12 18.92
N GLU A 158 -0.30 8.35 18.88
CA GLU A 158 -0.92 9.63 18.51
C GLU A 158 -0.77 10.73 19.56
N MET A 159 -0.39 10.37 20.80
CA MET A 159 -0.35 11.30 21.91
C MET A 159 0.73 12.36 21.71
N THR A 160 0.31 13.61 21.56
CA THR A 160 1.20 14.73 21.23
C THR A 160 2.12 15.10 22.39
N LYS A 161 3.25 15.75 22.11
CA LYS A 161 4.14 16.28 23.16
C LYS A 161 3.44 17.30 24.06
N GLU A 162 2.62 18.17 23.49
CA GLU A 162 1.86 19.17 24.25
C GLU A 162 0.88 18.52 25.25
N GLN A 163 0.23 17.43 24.83
CA GLN A 163 -0.63 16.63 25.73
C GLN A 163 0.17 15.96 26.85
N GLN A 164 1.35 15.42 26.55
CA GLN A 164 2.22 14.81 27.56
C GLN A 164 2.73 15.85 28.57
N GLU A 165 3.13 17.04 28.10
CA GLU A 165 3.62 18.14 28.94
C GLU A 165 2.55 18.67 29.91
N HIS A 166 1.27 18.58 29.56
CA HIS A 166 0.16 18.90 30.47
C HIS A 166 0.20 18.05 31.76
N PHE A 167 0.74 16.83 31.69
CA PHE A 167 0.94 15.91 32.81
C PHE A 167 2.43 15.72 33.10
N SER A 168 3.15 16.81 33.34
CA SER A 168 4.62 16.82 33.57
C SER A 168 5.14 15.91 34.70
N ASP A 169 4.26 15.43 35.60
CA ASP A 169 4.58 14.50 36.69
C ASP A 169 4.27 13.02 36.34
N THR A 170 4.00 12.73 35.06
CA THR A 170 3.75 11.40 34.51
C THR A 170 4.79 11.05 33.45
N THR A 171 5.21 9.78 33.45
CA THR A 171 6.07 9.25 32.39
C THR A 171 5.21 8.64 31.28
N PHE A 172 5.49 9.01 30.03
CA PHE A 172 4.77 8.51 28.87
C PHE A 172 5.66 7.60 28.02
N TYR A 173 5.08 6.49 27.57
CA TYR A 173 5.67 5.54 26.65
C TYR A 173 4.69 5.26 25.51
N ASN A 174 5.19 5.03 24.30
CA ASN A 174 4.36 4.49 23.22
C ASN A 174 4.19 2.99 23.45
N TYR A 175 2.97 2.52 23.73
CA TYR A 175 2.72 1.11 24.00
C TYR A 175 3.07 0.19 22.82
N LYS A 176 3.02 0.73 21.58
CA LYS A 176 3.37 0.03 20.34
C LYS A 176 4.86 0.04 20.00
N SER A 177 5.71 0.75 20.74
CA SER A 177 7.15 0.78 20.44
C SER A 177 7.81 -0.58 20.67
N GLY A 178 8.87 -0.88 19.92
CA GLY A 178 9.66 -2.10 20.09
C GLY A 178 10.46 -2.13 21.39
N ARG A 179 10.45 -3.29 22.06
CA ARG A 179 11.38 -3.67 23.14
C ARG A 179 12.20 -4.86 22.69
N LYS A 180 13.52 -4.76 22.78
CA LYS A 180 14.45 -5.82 22.39
C LYS A 180 14.21 -7.09 23.22
N VAL A 181 13.95 -8.21 22.54
CA VAL A 181 13.83 -9.56 23.11
C VAL A 181 15.21 -10.22 23.15
N TYR A 182 15.85 -10.32 21.98
CA TYR A 182 17.19 -10.86 21.85
C TYR A 182 17.94 -10.17 20.70
N GLU A 183 19.26 -10.34 20.70
CA GLU A 183 20.17 -9.88 19.66
C GLU A 183 21.23 -10.96 19.47
N LYS A 184 21.50 -11.33 18.21
CA LYS A 184 22.56 -12.25 17.83
C LYS A 184 23.40 -11.61 16.73
N THR A 185 24.70 -11.89 16.74
CA THR A 185 25.63 -11.42 15.71
C THR A 185 26.42 -12.61 15.22
N TYR A 186 26.44 -12.77 13.91
CA TYR A 186 27.12 -13.81 13.18
C TYR A 186 28.25 -13.16 12.37
N GLU A 187 29.48 -13.55 12.67
CA GLU A 187 30.65 -13.24 11.83
C GLU A 187 30.86 -14.44 10.92
N LEU A 188 30.71 -14.22 9.63
CA LEU A 188 30.67 -15.28 8.63
C LEU A 188 32.03 -15.38 7.91
N PRO A 189 32.38 -16.57 7.37
CA PRO A 189 33.58 -16.72 6.57
C PRO A 189 33.47 -15.84 5.32
N TRP A 190 34.62 -15.37 4.83
CA TRP A 190 34.69 -14.60 3.59
C TRP A 190 35.00 -15.53 2.42
N GLU A 191 34.27 -15.43 1.32
CA GLU A 191 34.53 -16.27 0.14
C GLU A 191 35.95 -16.05 -0.43
N VAL A 192 36.49 -14.82 -0.32
CA VAL A 192 37.85 -14.49 -0.76
C VAL A 192 38.91 -15.19 0.10
N ASP A 193 38.72 -15.21 1.42
CA ASP A 193 39.63 -15.94 2.33
C ASP A 193 39.64 -17.42 1.94
N THR A 194 38.47 -17.99 1.64
CA THR A 194 38.33 -19.39 1.21
C THR A 194 39.04 -19.64 -0.13
N PHE A 195 38.88 -18.74 -1.11
CA PHE A 195 39.55 -18.84 -2.41
C PHE A 195 41.07 -18.77 -2.27
N GLU A 196 41.59 -17.83 -1.48
CA GLU A 196 43.01 -17.66 -1.23
C GLU A 196 43.62 -18.85 -0.47
N ASP A 197 42.91 -19.40 0.52
CA ASP A 197 43.35 -20.56 1.29
C ASP A 197 43.43 -21.82 0.43
N ILE A 198 42.44 -22.08 -0.45
CA ILE A 198 42.49 -23.19 -1.41
C ILE A 198 43.75 -23.10 -2.30
N LEU A 199 44.04 -21.91 -2.84
CA LEU A 199 45.23 -21.71 -3.66
C LEU A 199 46.52 -21.94 -2.87
N LYS A 200 46.57 -21.41 -1.64
CA LYS A 200 47.76 -21.45 -0.78
C LYS A 200 48.07 -22.84 -0.25
N GLU A 201 47.04 -23.59 0.12
CA GLU A 201 47.19 -24.91 0.73
C GLU A 201 47.34 -26.03 -0.31
N GLU A 202 46.68 -25.90 -1.46
CA GLU A 202 46.59 -27.00 -2.42
C GLU A 202 47.29 -26.71 -3.74
N VAL A 203 47.32 -25.48 -4.23
CA VAL A 203 47.88 -25.17 -5.56
C VAL A 203 49.34 -24.77 -5.49
N TYR A 204 49.67 -23.71 -4.73
CA TYR A 204 51.03 -23.17 -4.66
C TYR A 204 52.10 -24.17 -4.19
N PRO A 205 51.82 -25.15 -3.30
CA PRO A 205 52.79 -26.17 -2.92
C PRO A 205 53.13 -27.16 -4.04
N GLN A 206 52.27 -27.29 -5.06
CA GLN A 206 52.47 -28.20 -6.19
C GLN A 206 53.29 -27.57 -7.33
N LEU A 207 53.45 -26.24 -7.33
CA LEU A 207 54.12 -25.50 -8.39
C LEU A 207 55.63 -25.75 -8.45
N LYS A 208 56.14 -25.92 -9.66
CA LYS A 208 57.56 -26.07 -9.97
C LYS A 208 58.02 -24.94 -10.89
N GLN A 209 59.33 -24.70 -10.89
CA GLN A 209 59.94 -23.72 -11.77
C GLN A 209 59.63 -24.05 -13.24
N GLY A 210 59.06 -23.06 -13.96
CA GLY A 210 58.69 -23.16 -15.37
C GLY A 210 57.25 -23.65 -15.64
N ASP A 211 56.48 -24.03 -14.62
CA ASP A 211 55.09 -24.42 -14.80
C ASP A 211 54.25 -23.27 -15.36
N GLN A 212 53.27 -23.60 -16.21
CA GLN A 212 52.24 -22.68 -16.70
C GLN A 212 50.95 -22.91 -15.92
N VAL A 213 50.44 -21.88 -15.26
CA VAL A 213 49.25 -21.95 -14.41
C VAL A 213 48.12 -21.14 -15.05
N ARG A 214 46.95 -21.76 -15.23
CA ARG A 214 45.71 -21.05 -15.54
C ARG A 214 44.77 -21.18 -14.35
N VAL A 215 44.14 -20.09 -13.96
CA VAL A 215 43.11 -20.07 -12.92
C VAL A 215 41.85 -19.45 -13.52
N ALA A 216 40.71 -20.08 -13.29
CA ALA A 216 39.40 -19.52 -13.58
C ALA A 216 38.52 -19.64 -12.33
N GLY A 217 37.60 -18.73 -12.12
CA GLY A 217 36.69 -18.78 -10.99
C GLY A 217 35.61 -17.72 -11.04
N ALA A 218 34.69 -17.81 -10.09
CA ALA A 218 33.70 -16.78 -9.82
C ALA A 218 33.63 -16.54 -8.31
N LEU A 219 33.59 -15.27 -7.93
CA LEU A 219 33.37 -14.77 -6.57
C LEU A 219 32.29 -13.69 -6.66
N SER A 220 31.33 -13.66 -5.73
CA SER A 220 30.25 -12.66 -5.71
C SER A 220 30.79 -11.24 -5.52
N GLU A 221 31.99 -11.09 -4.95
CA GLU A 221 32.74 -9.84 -4.80
C GLU A 221 32.69 -8.83 -5.95
N ASP A 222 32.76 -7.56 -5.54
CA ASP A 222 32.89 -6.40 -6.41
C ASP A 222 34.13 -6.46 -7.34
N LYS A 223 34.02 -5.89 -8.56
CA LYS A 223 35.05 -6.04 -9.60
C LYS A 223 36.46 -5.65 -9.13
N LYS A 224 36.57 -4.56 -8.35
CA LYS A 224 37.85 -4.08 -7.80
C LYS A 224 38.50 -5.10 -6.86
N VAL A 225 37.71 -5.77 -6.04
CA VAL A 225 38.19 -6.80 -5.10
C VAL A 225 38.70 -7.99 -5.90
N ARG A 226 37.94 -8.45 -6.91
CA ARG A 226 38.37 -9.53 -7.81
C ARG A 226 39.66 -9.20 -8.56
N GLU A 227 39.82 -7.98 -9.05
CA GLU A 227 41.06 -7.52 -9.70
C GLU A 227 42.27 -7.55 -8.74
N LEU A 228 42.08 -7.15 -7.48
CA LEU A 228 43.11 -7.22 -6.44
C LEU A 228 43.55 -8.68 -6.18
N ILE A 229 42.57 -9.60 -6.10
CA ILE A 229 42.83 -11.03 -5.94
C ILE A 229 43.64 -11.55 -7.13
N CYS A 230 43.25 -11.20 -8.37
CA CYS A 230 44.00 -11.57 -9.58
C CYS A 230 45.48 -11.12 -9.49
N GLY A 231 45.73 -9.90 -9.00
CA GLY A 231 47.08 -9.39 -8.75
C GLY A 231 47.86 -10.23 -7.74
N LYS A 232 47.26 -10.53 -6.58
CA LYS A 232 47.87 -11.37 -5.53
C LYS A 232 48.21 -12.78 -6.03
N VAL A 233 47.30 -13.40 -6.78
CA VAL A 233 47.52 -14.74 -7.37
C VAL A 233 48.71 -14.73 -8.33
N LYS A 234 48.79 -13.70 -9.18
CA LYS A 234 49.94 -13.53 -10.09
C LYS A 234 51.26 -13.43 -9.35
N GLU A 235 51.34 -12.56 -8.34
CA GLU A 235 52.55 -12.40 -7.52
C GLU A 235 52.95 -13.71 -6.83
N ALA A 236 51.98 -14.45 -6.29
CA ALA A 236 52.22 -15.72 -5.62
C ALA A 236 52.72 -16.83 -6.57
N VAL A 237 52.14 -16.93 -7.78
CA VAL A 237 52.58 -17.88 -8.82
C VAL A 237 53.99 -17.55 -9.30
N GLU A 238 54.27 -16.28 -9.59
CA GLU A 238 55.59 -15.82 -10.04
C GLU A 238 56.67 -16.01 -8.97
N ALA A 239 56.34 -15.83 -7.70
CA ALA A 239 57.25 -16.09 -6.56
C ALA A 239 57.69 -17.56 -6.45
N LYS A 240 56.92 -18.50 -7.03
CA LYS A 240 57.28 -19.94 -7.13
C LYS A 240 58.08 -20.28 -8.39
N GLY A 241 58.37 -19.30 -9.24
CA GLY A 241 59.08 -19.49 -10.51
C GLY A 241 58.23 -20.11 -11.61
N ALA A 242 56.90 -20.13 -11.44
CA ALA A 242 55.91 -20.49 -12.47
C ALA A 242 55.41 -19.22 -13.18
N ALA A 243 54.70 -19.38 -14.30
CA ALA A 243 54.06 -18.27 -15.02
C ALA A 243 52.54 -18.44 -15.02
N LEU A 244 51.82 -17.36 -14.75
CA LEU A 244 50.37 -17.31 -14.87
C LEU A 244 50.01 -17.10 -16.36
N SER A 245 49.55 -18.16 -17.03
CA SER A 245 49.19 -18.16 -18.44
C SER A 245 47.76 -17.65 -18.70
N GLY A 246 46.92 -17.59 -17.68
CA GLY A 246 45.58 -16.99 -17.74
C GLY A 246 44.94 -16.89 -16.35
N MET A 247 44.22 -15.79 -16.12
CA MET A 247 43.43 -15.56 -14.91
C MET A 247 42.08 -14.98 -15.34
N GLU A 248 41.01 -15.66 -14.99
CA GLU A 248 39.64 -15.24 -15.25
C GLU A 248 38.87 -15.33 -13.94
N LEU A 249 38.46 -14.18 -13.39
CA LEU A 249 37.71 -14.13 -12.13
C LEU A 249 36.52 -13.20 -12.30
N ILE A 250 35.37 -13.79 -12.53
CA ILE A 250 34.12 -13.08 -12.81
C ILE A 250 33.23 -13.01 -11.57
N CYS A 251 32.10 -12.33 -11.68
CA CYS A 251 31.11 -12.27 -10.62
C CYS A 251 30.36 -13.61 -10.50
N ALA A 252 30.24 -14.13 -9.28
CA ALA A 252 29.37 -15.28 -9.03
C ALA A 252 27.89 -14.92 -9.16
N TYR A 253 27.52 -13.65 -8.93
CA TYR A 253 26.20 -13.13 -9.28
C TYR A 253 26.08 -12.92 -10.79
N LYS A 254 25.02 -13.47 -11.41
CA LYS A 254 24.74 -13.38 -12.85
C LYS A 254 25.97 -13.71 -13.70
N GLN A 255 26.53 -14.90 -13.51
CA GLN A 255 27.77 -15.35 -14.18
C GLN A 255 27.72 -15.20 -15.70
N GLY A 256 26.55 -15.41 -16.33
CA GLY A 256 26.37 -15.18 -17.77
C GLY A 256 26.61 -13.74 -18.19
N PHE A 257 26.00 -12.78 -17.48
CA PHE A 257 26.22 -11.35 -17.69
C PHE A 257 27.69 -10.98 -17.49
N SER A 258 28.27 -11.33 -16.33
CA SER A 258 29.65 -10.97 -15.99
C SER A 258 30.68 -11.62 -16.93
N TRP A 259 30.46 -12.87 -17.36
CA TRP A 259 31.30 -13.52 -18.36
C TRP A 259 31.28 -12.78 -19.70
N ILE A 260 30.09 -12.38 -20.18
CA ILE A 260 30.01 -11.66 -21.44
C ILE A 260 30.65 -10.28 -21.33
N ASP A 261 30.32 -9.51 -20.29
CA ASP A 261 30.82 -8.16 -20.10
C ASP A 261 32.35 -8.12 -19.88
N GLU A 262 32.86 -8.99 -19.01
CA GLU A 262 34.23 -8.89 -18.52
C GLU A 262 35.23 -9.78 -19.29
N VAL A 263 34.75 -10.78 -20.04
CA VAL A 263 35.61 -11.73 -20.77
C VAL A 263 35.36 -11.67 -22.28
N VAL A 264 34.11 -11.85 -22.71
CA VAL A 264 33.78 -11.96 -24.14
C VAL A 264 33.94 -10.63 -24.86
N ILE A 265 33.36 -9.53 -24.34
CA ILE A 265 33.43 -8.21 -24.97
C ILE A 265 34.90 -7.77 -25.18
N PRO A 266 35.79 -7.82 -24.17
CA PRO A 266 37.20 -7.50 -24.35
C PRO A 266 37.89 -8.39 -25.38
N ALA A 267 37.58 -9.69 -25.41
CA ALA A 267 38.18 -10.63 -26.36
C ALA A 267 37.75 -10.36 -27.81
N VAL A 268 36.46 -10.06 -28.03
CA VAL A 268 35.91 -9.68 -29.33
C VAL A 268 36.53 -8.36 -29.81
N GLN A 269 36.65 -7.36 -28.93
CA GLN A 269 37.31 -6.10 -29.26
C GLN A 269 38.80 -6.30 -29.59
N ALA A 270 39.51 -7.17 -28.85
CA ALA A 270 40.91 -7.49 -29.09
C ALA A 270 41.16 -8.23 -30.41
N ALA A 271 40.17 -8.99 -30.91
CA ALA A 271 40.23 -9.61 -32.23
C ALA A 271 40.24 -8.57 -33.37
N GLY A 272 39.90 -7.30 -33.10
CA GLY A 272 40.11 -6.17 -34.00
C GLY A 272 39.07 -6.02 -35.11
N GLU A 273 37.97 -6.78 -35.05
CA GLU A 273 36.88 -6.72 -36.01
C GLU A 273 35.56 -6.36 -35.31
N LYS A 274 34.83 -5.39 -35.87
CA LYS A 274 33.44 -5.13 -35.45
C LYS A 274 32.55 -6.28 -35.95
N PRO A 275 31.79 -6.95 -35.07
CA PRO A 275 30.85 -7.99 -35.50
C PRO A 275 29.66 -7.37 -36.23
N ASP A 276 29.12 -8.10 -37.19
CA ASP A 276 27.81 -7.80 -37.76
C ASP A 276 26.69 -8.33 -36.86
N ARG A 277 26.95 -9.43 -36.12
CA ARG A 277 26.00 -10.09 -35.22
C ARG A 277 26.72 -10.75 -34.03
N ILE A 278 26.11 -10.66 -32.85
CA ILE A 278 26.45 -11.47 -31.68
C ILE A 278 25.32 -12.46 -31.43
N GLU A 279 25.65 -13.74 -31.40
CA GLU A 279 24.70 -14.82 -31.10
C GLU A 279 25.07 -15.46 -29.77
N ILE A 280 24.15 -15.45 -28.81
CA ILE A 280 24.33 -16.03 -27.48
C ILE A 280 23.30 -17.13 -27.31
N CYS A 281 23.78 -18.38 -27.28
CA CYS A 281 22.94 -19.51 -26.93
C CYS A 281 23.00 -19.73 -25.41
N PHE A 282 21.86 -19.99 -24.77
CA PHE A 282 21.77 -20.44 -23.38
C PHE A 282 21.15 -21.84 -23.32
N LYS A 283 21.63 -22.69 -22.43
CA LYS A 283 21.04 -24.02 -22.19
C LYS A 283 19.75 -23.85 -21.39
N PRO A 284 18.60 -24.39 -21.82
CA PRO A 284 17.38 -24.33 -21.01
C PRO A 284 17.59 -24.99 -19.63
N PHE A 285 17.13 -24.32 -18.57
CA PHE A 285 17.34 -24.79 -17.20
C PHE A 285 16.19 -25.71 -16.77
N LEU A 286 16.40 -27.01 -16.94
CA LEU A 286 15.37 -28.04 -16.72
C LEU A 286 15.92 -29.19 -15.87
N PRO A 287 15.07 -29.85 -15.06
CA PRO A 287 15.43 -31.09 -14.38
C PRO A 287 15.94 -32.15 -15.35
N GLU A 288 16.80 -33.05 -14.86
CA GLU A 288 17.35 -34.13 -15.67
C GLU A 288 16.22 -35.01 -16.27
N GLY A 289 16.23 -35.16 -17.59
CA GLY A 289 15.23 -35.93 -18.33
C GLY A 289 13.98 -35.14 -18.73
N GLN A 290 13.82 -33.89 -18.30
CA GLN A 290 12.74 -33.02 -18.75
C GLN A 290 13.15 -32.23 -20.00
N THR A 291 12.23 -32.14 -20.97
CA THR A 291 12.44 -31.41 -22.23
C THR A 291 11.32 -30.41 -22.53
N GLU A 292 10.18 -30.52 -21.83
CA GLU A 292 9.05 -29.60 -21.98
C GLU A 292 9.18 -28.41 -21.03
N TRP A 293 8.89 -27.23 -21.56
CA TRP A 293 8.87 -25.97 -20.80
C TRP A 293 7.48 -25.79 -20.18
N LEU A 294 7.44 -25.66 -18.86
CA LEU A 294 6.20 -25.36 -18.14
C LEU A 294 5.87 -23.88 -18.28
N ASP A 295 4.74 -23.56 -18.91
CA ASP A 295 4.28 -22.18 -19.15
C ASP A 295 2.89 -21.98 -18.49
N GLU A 296 2.91 -21.59 -17.21
CA GLU A 296 1.72 -21.30 -16.40
C GLU A 296 1.21 -19.87 -16.63
N ASN A 297 0.02 -19.50 -16.13
CA ASN A 297 -0.49 -18.14 -16.29
C ASN A 297 0.15 -17.21 -15.26
N GLY A 298 0.79 -16.12 -15.70
CA GLY A 298 1.40 -15.12 -14.81
C GLY A 298 0.78 -13.71 -14.88
N ALA A 299 -0.46 -13.59 -15.36
CA ALA A 299 -1.16 -12.29 -15.46
C ALA A 299 -1.49 -11.69 -14.07
N THR A 300 -1.63 -12.51 -13.03
CA THR A 300 -1.91 -12.05 -11.67
C THR A 300 -1.08 -12.83 -10.66
N PRO A 301 -0.76 -12.26 -9.48
CA PRO A 301 -0.01 -13.00 -8.46
C PRO A 301 -0.73 -14.27 -7.99
N SER A 302 0.03 -15.33 -7.71
CA SER A 302 -0.50 -16.62 -7.21
C SER A 302 -0.23 -16.80 -5.72
N TYR A 303 -1.16 -16.34 -4.89
CA TYR A 303 -1.05 -16.41 -3.42
C TYR A 303 -1.41 -17.77 -2.79
N TYR A 304 -1.77 -18.79 -3.59
CA TYR A 304 -2.30 -20.06 -3.09
C TYR A 304 -1.50 -21.29 -3.54
N SER A 305 -0.32 -21.09 -4.11
CA SER A 305 0.57 -22.17 -4.56
C SER A 305 1.13 -23.03 -3.41
N PHE A 306 0.82 -22.70 -2.15
CA PHE A 306 1.34 -23.35 -0.95
C PHE A 306 0.82 -24.79 -0.68
N ASN A 307 -0.16 -25.27 -1.47
CA ASN A 307 -0.74 -26.61 -1.27
C ASN A 307 -0.14 -27.71 -2.17
N GLU A 308 0.69 -27.35 -3.15
CA GLU A 308 1.36 -28.32 -4.02
C GLU A 308 2.67 -28.78 -3.37
N GLU A 309 2.64 -29.95 -2.73
CA GLU A 309 3.82 -30.59 -2.15
C GLU A 309 4.51 -31.47 -3.20
N ASP A 310 5.62 -30.97 -3.75
CA ASP A 310 6.54 -31.73 -4.60
C ASP A 310 7.99 -31.32 -4.30
N PRO A 311 8.76 -32.13 -3.55
CA PRO A 311 10.14 -31.80 -3.18
C PRO A 311 11.10 -31.76 -4.37
N GLU A 312 10.73 -32.32 -5.54
CA GLU A 312 11.57 -32.32 -6.74
C GLU A 312 11.19 -31.21 -7.72
N ARG A 313 10.12 -30.46 -7.45
CA ARG A 313 9.72 -29.30 -8.26
C ARG A 313 10.79 -28.21 -8.18
N TRP A 314 11.21 -27.71 -9.33
CA TRP A 314 12.07 -26.52 -9.41
C TRP A 314 11.22 -25.25 -9.46
N PHE A 315 11.62 -24.23 -8.69
CA PHE A 315 11.01 -22.89 -8.82
C PHE A 315 11.61 -22.09 -9.98
N ASP A 316 12.86 -22.38 -10.34
CA ASP A 316 13.56 -21.78 -11.46
C ASP A 316 12.81 -22.00 -12.78
N LEU A 317 12.76 -20.95 -13.61
CA LEU A 317 12.14 -21.02 -14.92
C LEU A 317 13.06 -21.72 -15.94
N PRO A 318 12.50 -22.35 -16.99
CA PRO A 318 13.28 -22.88 -18.12
C PRO A 318 14.23 -21.86 -18.75
N ILE A 319 13.88 -20.58 -18.65
CA ILE A 319 14.66 -19.45 -19.15
C ILE A 319 15.63 -18.85 -18.11
N ARG A 320 15.84 -19.46 -16.94
CA ARG A 320 16.69 -18.94 -15.85
C ARG A 320 17.99 -18.30 -16.33
N TYR A 321 18.73 -18.99 -17.20
CA TYR A 321 20.00 -18.47 -17.73
C TYR A 321 19.83 -17.33 -18.75
N LEU A 322 18.70 -17.21 -19.43
CA LEU A 322 18.36 -15.99 -20.17
C LEU A 322 18.04 -14.83 -19.22
N GLN A 323 17.39 -15.10 -18.09
CA GLN A 323 17.10 -14.07 -17.09
C GLN A 323 18.38 -13.47 -16.51
N GLU A 324 19.34 -14.34 -16.19
CA GLU A 324 20.68 -13.95 -15.73
C GLU A 324 21.49 -13.14 -16.76
N LEU A 325 21.09 -13.15 -18.04
CA LEU A 325 21.71 -12.33 -19.08
C LEU A 325 21.11 -10.92 -19.17
N TYR A 326 19.96 -10.63 -18.59
CA TYR A 326 19.41 -9.27 -18.64
C TYR A 326 20.31 -8.28 -17.84
N PRO A 327 20.56 -7.03 -18.28
CA PRO A 327 20.29 -6.41 -19.58
C PRO A 327 21.55 -6.40 -20.50
N ILE A 328 22.23 -7.54 -20.71
CA ILE A 328 23.50 -7.62 -21.48
C ILE A 328 23.40 -7.12 -22.93
N GLU A 329 22.19 -7.10 -23.51
CA GLU A 329 21.98 -6.50 -24.84
C GLU A 329 22.48 -5.06 -24.89
N ASP A 330 22.08 -4.23 -23.93
CA ASP A 330 22.43 -2.81 -23.86
C ASP A 330 23.95 -2.63 -23.78
N VAL A 331 24.61 -3.43 -22.93
CA VAL A 331 26.07 -3.42 -22.75
C VAL A 331 26.79 -3.82 -24.04
N LEU A 332 26.31 -4.86 -24.73
CA LEU A 332 26.89 -5.30 -26.02
C LEU A 332 26.73 -4.26 -27.12
N VAL A 333 25.53 -3.66 -27.22
CA VAL A 333 25.21 -2.62 -28.20
C VAL A 333 26.13 -1.42 -28.01
N GLU A 334 26.29 -0.95 -26.77
CA GLU A 334 27.18 0.16 -26.45
C GLU A 334 28.65 -0.20 -26.72
N ALA A 335 29.13 -1.33 -26.20
CA ALA A 335 30.55 -1.68 -26.23
C ALA A 335 31.05 -2.09 -27.64
N LEU A 336 30.20 -2.68 -28.47
CA LEU A 336 30.55 -3.18 -29.81
C LEU A 336 30.00 -2.30 -30.93
N GLY A 337 29.10 -1.36 -30.61
CA GLY A 337 28.48 -0.44 -31.56
C GLY A 337 27.60 -1.13 -32.60
N ILE A 338 26.98 -2.25 -32.26
CA ILE A 338 26.05 -3.02 -33.11
C ILE A 338 24.61 -2.60 -32.85
N GLU A 339 23.70 -2.85 -33.80
CA GLU A 339 22.27 -2.59 -33.58
C GLU A 339 21.66 -3.66 -32.66
N ARG A 340 20.62 -3.31 -31.88
CA ARG A 340 19.96 -4.20 -30.90
C ARG A 340 19.51 -5.53 -31.52
N GLU A 341 18.95 -5.49 -32.73
CA GLU A 341 18.45 -6.66 -33.45
C GLU A 341 19.58 -7.63 -33.86
N GLN A 342 20.84 -7.18 -33.81
CA GLN A 342 22.01 -8.00 -34.09
C GLN A 342 22.55 -8.73 -32.86
N VAL A 343 21.97 -8.51 -31.68
CA VAL A 343 22.18 -9.37 -30.52
C VAL A 343 21.06 -10.42 -30.51
N VAL A 344 21.39 -11.68 -30.75
CA VAL A 344 20.42 -12.76 -30.91
C VAL A 344 20.58 -13.77 -29.77
N PHE A 345 19.50 -14.03 -29.04
CA PHE A 345 19.43 -15.12 -28.06
C PHE A 345 18.83 -16.37 -28.69
N ALA A 346 19.38 -17.53 -28.35
CA ALA A 346 18.88 -18.83 -28.80
C ALA A 346 18.95 -19.88 -27.69
N ALA A 347 18.08 -20.89 -27.73
CA ALA A 347 18.24 -22.06 -26.88
C ALA A 347 19.37 -22.95 -27.44
N TYR A 348 20.29 -23.40 -26.59
CA TYR A 348 21.33 -24.34 -26.98
C TYR A 348 20.77 -25.76 -27.08
N GLU A 349 20.83 -26.36 -28.28
CA GLU A 349 20.34 -27.72 -28.57
C GLU A 349 21.48 -28.75 -28.72
N GLY A 350 22.73 -28.35 -28.48
CA GLY A 350 23.87 -29.25 -28.61
C GLY A 350 24.02 -30.22 -27.43
N THR A 351 24.96 -31.16 -27.57
CA THR A 351 25.21 -32.20 -26.56
C THR A 351 26.34 -31.86 -25.59
N GLU A 352 27.00 -30.72 -25.78
CA GLU A 352 28.13 -30.32 -24.94
C GLU A 352 27.65 -29.87 -23.57
N GLU A 353 28.49 -30.08 -22.56
CA GLU A 353 28.23 -29.64 -21.21
C GLU A 353 28.65 -28.17 -21.08
N LEU A 354 27.70 -27.27 -21.36
CA LEU A 354 27.87 -25.82 -21.22
C LEU A 354 26.56 -25.17 -20.77
N THR A 355 26.66 -23.94 -20.27
CA THR A 355 25.53 -23.07 -19.97
C THR A 355 25.32 -22.04 -21.08
N TYR A 356 26.40 -21.38 -21.51
CA TYR A 356 26.37 -20.35 -22.54
C TYR A 356 27.34 -20.66 -23.68
N LEU A 357 26.96 -20.29 -24.90
CA LEU A 357 27.81 -20.30 -26.08
C LEU A 357 27.65 -18.96 -26.80
N CYS A 358 28.72 -18.18 -26.90
CA CYS A 358 28.72 -16.89 -27.55
C CYS A 358 29.53 -16.94 -28.84
N ARG A 359 28.97 -16.38 -29.93
CA ARG A 359 29.58 -16.29 -31.25
C ARG A 359 29.54 -14.86 -31.76
N ALA A 360 30.70 -14.35 -32.15
CA ALA A 360 30.79 -13.11 -32.91
C ALA A 360 30.92 -13.42 -34.40
N VAL A 361 29.99 -12.91 -35.19
CA VAL A 361 29.84 -13.23 -36.61
C VAL A 361 30.06 -11.98 -37.45
N LYS A 362 30.77 -12.15 -38.57
CA LYS A 362 30.95 -11.12 -39.59
C LYS A 362 30.67 -11.71 -40.97
N GLY A 363 29.73 -11.14 -41.70
CA GLY A 363 29.12 -11.77 -42.86
C GLY A 363 28.49 -13.12 -42.49
N GLU A 364 29.06 -14.20 -42.98
CA GLU A 364 28.66 -15.58 -42.67
C GLU A 364 29.69 -16.32 -41.80
N GLU A 365 30.81 -15.66 -41.43
CA GLU A 365 31.92 -16.28 -40.71
C GLU A 365 31.89 -15.96 -39.22
N THR A 366 31.90 -16.98 -38.38
CA THR A 366 32.15 -16.86 -36.94
C THR A 366 33.65 -16.71 -36.73
N TYR A 367 34.11 -15.53 -36.33
CA TYR A 367 35.53 -15.25 -36.09
C TYR A 367 35.93 -15.36 -34.61
N TYR A 368 34.95 -15.35 -33.71
CA TYR A 368 35.14 -15.61 -32.29
C TYR A 368 34.03 -16.51 -31.77
N GLU A 369 34.39 -17.55 -31.03
CA GLU A 369 33.48 -18.46 -30.37
C GLU A 369 34.04 -18.81 -28.98
N ALA A 370 33.20 -18.74 -27.96
CA ALA A 370 33.56 -19.12 -26.60
C ALA A 370 32.35 -19.73 -25.88
N SER A 371 32.60 -20.67 -24.97
CA SER A 371 31.59 -21.32 -24.15
C SER A 371 31.88 -21.14 -22.68
N TYR A 372 30.83 -21.13 -21.85
CA TYR A 372 30.92 -21.01 -20.40
C TYR A 372 29.96 -21.95 -19.68
N GLN A 373 30.37 -22.49 -18.54
CA GLN A 373 29.57 -23.38 -17.69
C GLN A 373 29.36 -22.72 -16.32
N ALA A 374 28.19 -22.12 -16.14
CA ALA A 374 27.82 -21.45 -14.90
C ALA A 374 27.59 -22.46 -13.78
N GLN A 375 27.90 -22.05 -12.55
CA GLN A 375 27.75 -22.86 -11.35
C GLN A 375 26.58 -22.36 -10.51
N ALA A 376 25.76 -23.31 -10.03
CA ALA A 376 24.67 -23.06 -9.09
C ALA A 376 24.72 -24.08 -7.96
N SER A 377 24.14 -23.74 -6.80
CA SER A 377 23.98 -24.65 -5.68
C SER A 377 22.54 -25.12 -5.55
N GLU A 378 22.27 -26.40 -5.83
CA GLU A 378 20.94 -27.00 -5.60
C GLU A 378 20.65 -27.06 -4.09
N ARG A 379 19.51 -26.50 -3.70
CA ARG A 379 19.05 -26.50 -2.31
C ARG A 379 17.52 -26.49 -2.23
N THR A 380 16.99 -26.82 -1.07
CA THR A 380 15.57 -26.66 -0.76
C THR A 380 15.20 -25.17 -0.74
N TYR A 381 13.99 -24.83 -1.22
CA TYR A 381 13.49 -23.46 -1.12
C TYR A 381 13.37 -22.99 0.34
N MET A 382 12.91 -23.88 1.22
CA MET A 382 12.80 -23.65 2.66
C MET A 382 13.20 -24.90 3.44
N ASP A 383 14.13 -24.75 4.39
CA ASP A 383 14.75 -25.90 5.07
C ASP A 383 13.78 -26.68 5.97
N GLU A 384 12.90 -25.99 6.71
CA GLU A 384 11.86 -26.65 7.53
C GLU A 384 10.70 -27.20 6.69
N TYR A 385 10.61 -26.84 5.41
CA TYR A 385 9.53 -27.23 4.50
C TYR A 385 10.06 -27.81 3.18
N PRO A 386 10.85 -28.90 3.22
CA PRO A 386 11.55 -29.44 2.04
C PRO A 386 10.62 -29.90 0.92
N ASN A 387 9.34 -30.15 1.21
CA ASN A 387 8.33 -30.54 0.22
C ASN A 387 7.89 -29.38 -0.69
N MET A 388 8.35 -28.15 -0.46
CA MET A 388 7.96 -26.99 -1.27
C MET A 388 8.72 -26.91 -2.60
N GLY A 389 9.80 -27.68 -2.77
CA GLY A 389 10.60 -27.70 -3.99
C GLY A 389 12.02 -27.18 -3.79
N LYS A 390 12.71 -27.02 -4.92
CA LYS A 390 14.13 -26.70 -5.03
C LYS A 390 14.38 -25.38 -5.74
N VAL A 391 15.51 -24.78 -5.41
CA VAL A 391 16.05 -23.55 -5.99
C VAL A 391 17.54 -23.73 -6.28
N HIS A 392 18.06 -22.92 -7.21
CA HIS A 392 19.44 -23.01 -7.68
C HIS A 392 20.10 -21.62 -7.77
N PRO A 393 20.33 -20.94 -6.62
CA PRO A 393 21.11 -19.70 -6.62
C PRO A 393 22.50 -19.92 -7.24
N SER A 394 23.05 -18.88 -7.86
CA SER A 394 24.41 -18.93 -8.41
C SER A 394 25.42 -19.11 -7.27
N THR A 395 26.50 -19.87 -7.51
CA THR A 395 27.53 -20.14 -6.50
C THR A 395 28.93 -19.86 -7.05
N GLY A 396 29.87 -19.53 -6.16
CA GLY A 396 31.25 -19.30 -6.51
C GLY A 396 31.99 -20.59 -6.86
N TYR A 397 33.15 -20.46 -7.50
CA TYR A 397 34.02 -21.61 -7.75
C TYR A 397 35.47 -21.21 -8.04
N ILE A 398 36.35 -22.19 -7.93
CA ILE A 398 37.74 -22.13 -8.37
C ILE A 398 38.09 -23.35 -9.23
N GLN A 399 38.75 -23.10 -10.35
CA GLN A 399 39.26 -24.10 -11.26
C GLN A 399 40.70 -23.77 -11.65
N VAL A 400 41.60 -24.74 -11.56
CA VAL A 400 43.03 -24.53 -11.79
C VAL A 400 43.60 -25.60 -12.70
N TRP A 401 44.34 -25.15 -13.71
CA TRP A 401 45.12 -26.00 -14.61
C TRP A 401 46.61 -25.72 -14.44
N ILE A 402 47.40 -26.78 -14.37
CA ILE A 402 48.87 -26.70 -14.38
C ILE A 402 49.37 -27.46 -15.60
N ASN A 403 50.12 -26.76 -16.47
CA ASN A 403 50.63 -27.28 -17.75
C ASN A 403 49.52 -27.88 -18.63
N GLY A 404 48.34 -27.25 -18.64
CA GLY A 404 47.18 -27.67 -19.43
C GLY A 404 46.38 -28.84 -18.86
N GLN A 405 46.79 -29.43 -17.73
CA GLN A 405 46.02 -30.46 -17.04
C GLN A 405 45.24 -29.84 -15.88
N GLU A 406 43.95 -30.12 -15.79
CA GLU A 406 43.14 -29.73 -14.62
C GLU A 406 43.66 -30.41 -13.36
N LYS A 407 43.85 -29.62 -12.31
CA LYS A 407 44.35 -30.09 -11.01
C LYS A 407 43.35 -29.90 -9.89
N LEU A 408 42.45 -28.94 -10.03
CA LEU A 408 41.49 -28.58 -9.01
C LEU A 408 40.25 -28.01 -9.67
N PHE A 409 39.09 -28.46 -9.21
CA PHE A 409 37.81 -27.79 -9.35
C PHE A 409 37.09 -27.89 -8.01
N ARG A 410 36.58 -26.77 -7.50
CA ARG A 410 35.69 -26.74 -6.34
C ARG A 410 34.70 -25.59 -6.44
N GLN A 411 33.48 -25.84 -6.01
CA GLN A 411 32.55 -24.77 -5.65
C GLN A 411 32.99 -24.10 -4.34
N ILE A 412 32.73 -22.80 -4.25
CA ILE A 412 32.99 -21.94 -3.10
C ILE A 412 31.66 -21.28 -2.79
N ARG A 413 31.20 -21.43 -1.55
CA ARG A 413 29.99 -20.74 -1.10
C ARG A 413 30.25 -19.25 -1.11
N THR A 414 29.32 -18.51 -1.71
CA THR A 414 29.34 -17.05 -1.71
C THR A 414 29.00 -16.52 -0.31
N ASP A 415 29.34 -15.26 -0.06
CA ASP A 415 29.00 -14.58 1.18
C ASP A 415 27.48 -14.58 1.44
N LEU A 416 26.68 -14.40 0.38
CA LEU A 416 25.22 -14.44 0.47
C LEU A 416 24.67 -15.84 0.78
N GLU A 417 25.30 -16.91 0.28
CA GLU A 417 24.92 -18.27 0.66
C GLU A 417 25.16 -18.53 2.15
N GLU A 418 26.25 -18.02 2.72
CA GLU A 418 26.54 -18.14 4.16
C GLU A 418 25.52 -17.37 5.02
N ILE A 419 25.11 -16.17 4.59
CA ILE A 419 24.04 -15.39 5.23
C ILE A 419 22.71 -16.13 5.16
N TRP A 420 22.37 -16.66 3.97
CA TRP A 420 21.12 -17.38 3.73
C TRP A 420 21.00 -18.66 4.56
N ASP A 421 22.08 -19.44 4.65
CA ASP A 421 22.13 -20.66 5.46
C ASP A 421 21.82 -20.34 6.94
N ILE A 422 22.37 -19.26 7.50
CA ILE A 422 22.05 -18.82 8.87
C ILE A 422 20.59 -18.33 8.99
N TYR A 423 20.10 -17.60 8.00
CA TYR A 423 18.72 -17.11 8.01
C TYR A 423 17.70 -18.25 8.08
N GLN A 424 17.87 -19.29 7.28
CA GLN A 424 17.01 -20.48 7.25
C GLN A 424 17.19 -21.38 8.46
N ALA A 425 18.44 -21.68 8.85
CA ALA A 425 18.74 -22.70 9.85
C ALA A 425 18.59 -22.22 11.30
N GLU A 426 18.77 -20.92 11.56
CA GLU A 426 18.74 -20.36 12.91
C GLU A 426 17.68 -19.27 13.08
N VAL A 427 17.67 -18.25 12.22
CA VAL A 427 16.88 -17.02 12.45
C VAL A 427 15.38 -17.27 12.39
N LEU A 428 14.90 -17.90 11.30
CA LEU A 428 13.48 -18.22 11.14
C LEU A 428 12.99 -19.19 12.23
N PRO A 429 13.69 -20.32 12.53
CA PRO A 429 13.35 -21.20 13.64
C PRO A 429 13.33 -20.52 15.02
N ASP A 430 14.29 -19.64 15.32
CA ASP A 430 14.32 -18.90 16.60
C ASP A 430 13.12 -17.97 16.74
N CYS A 431 12.76 -17.26 15.67
CA CYS A 431 11.59 -16.40 15.66
C CYS A 431 10.29 -17.20 15.83
N LYS A 432 10.15 -18.34 15.13
CA LYS A 432 9.04 -19.29 15.34
C LYS A 432 8.99 -19.80 16.78
N ALA A 433 10.14 -20.17 17.37
CA ALA A 433 10.21 -20.64 18.75
C ALA A 433 9.75 -19.55 19.75
N TYR A 434 10.09 -18.29 19.50
CA TYR A 434 9.54 -17.15 20.25
C TYR A 434 8.02 -17.06 20.13
N ILE A 435 7.46 -17.17 18.91
CA ILE A 435 6.00 -17.17 18.69
C ILE A 435 5.34 -18.32 19.46
N GLU A 436 5.90 -19.52 19.40
CA GLU A 436 5.38 -20.68 20.13
C GLU A 436 5.44 -20.47 21.65
N GLN A 437 6.54 -19.90 22.17
CA GLN A 437 6.63 -19.56 23.58
C GLN A 437 5.59 -18.51 23.99
N LYS A 438 5.43 -17.45 23.20
CA LYS A 438 4.51 -16.34 23.47
C LYS A 438 3.05 -16.79 23.46
N THR A 439 2.69 -17.66 22.54
CA THR A 439 1.32 -18.15 22.33
C THR A 439 1.00 -19.44 23.09
N GLY A 440 1.95 -19.98 23.88
CA GLY A 440 1.79 -21.27 24.54
C GLY A 440 1.64 -22.45 23.56
N GLY A 441 2.19 -22.31 22.35
CA GLY A 441 2.15 -23.29 21.27
C GLY A 441 0.88 -23.28 20.42
N ALA A 442 -0.01 -22.28 20.62
CA ALA A 442 -1.29 -22.15 19.93
C ALA A 442 -1.42 -20.76 19.28
N PRO A 443 -0.68 -20.48 18.19
CA PRO A 443 -0.87 -19.24 17.44
C PRO A 443 -2.29 -19.17 16.87
N GLN A 444 -2.83 -17.96 16.71
CA GLN A 444 -4.12 -17.70 16.08
C GLN A 444 -4.01 -16.45 15.22
N LYS A 445 -4.85 -16.33 14.19
CA LYS A 445 -4.82 -15.18 13.29
C LYS A 445 -5.10 -13.86 14.01
N GLU A 446 -6.00 -13.89 14.99
CA GLU A 446 -6.41 -12.73 15.80
C GLU A 446 -5.36 -12.29 16.83
N LEU A 447 -4.34 -13.11 17.08
CA LEU A 447 -3.22 -12.79 17.98
C LEU A 447 -2.06 -12.10 17.26
N GLN A 448 -2.17 -11.89 15.95
CA GLN A 448 -1.18 -11.12 15.19
C GLN A 448 -1.29 -9.62 15.50
N PRO A 449 -0.17 -8.89 15.57
CA PRO A 449 1.19 -9.36 15.31
C PRO A 449 1.82 -10.08 16.52
N PHE A 450 2.64 -11.10 16.27
CA PHE A 450 3.33 -11.85 17.32
C PHE A 450 4.57 -11.13 17.84
N PHE A 451 5.27 -10.40 16.98
CA PHE A 451 6.41 -9.54 17.32
C PHE A 451 6.24 -8.16 16.70
N HIS A 452 6.98 -7.17 17.21
CA HIS A 452 6.95 -5.81 16.65
C HIS A 452 7.77 -5.77 15.36
N GLU A 453 9.02 -6.21 15.45
CA GLU A 453 9.99 -6.14 14.35
C GLU A 453 11.02 -7.27 14.50
N LEU A 454 11.37 -7.91 13.38
CA LEU A 454 12.54 -8.77 13.21
C LEU A 454 13.51 -8.01 12.30
N LEU A 455 14.47 -7.32 12.90
CA LEU A 455 15.50 -6.56 12.19
C LEU A 455 16.62 -7.50 11.75
N LEU A 456 16.90 -7.51 10.45
CA LEU A 456 17.92 -8.31 9.78
C LEU A 456 18.98 -7.35 9.23
N ASP A 457 19.95 -6.99 10.07
CA ASP A 457 21.03 -6.03 9.77
C ASP A 457 22.22 -6.79 9.16
N VAL A 458 22.47 -6.59 7.87
CA VAL A 458 23.46 -7.33 7.06
C VAL A 458 24.48 -6.37 6.50
N THR A 459 25.77 -6.69 6.60
CA THR A 459 26.83 -6.03 5.84
C THR A 459 27.55 -7.07 5.00
N ALA A 460 27.68 -6.86 3.69
CA ALA A 460 28.34 -7.79 2.77
C ALA A 460 29.10 -7.07 1.63
N SER A 461 30.11 -7.74 1.07
CA SER A 461 31.08 -7.22 0.09
C SER A 461 30.64 -7.48 -1.34
N GLU A 462 29.46 -6.99 -1.68
CA GLU A 462 28.78 -7.34 -2.92
C GLU A 462 28.65 -6.16 -3.90
N PRO A 463 28.59 -6.40 -5.22
CA PRO A 463 28.33 -5.37 -6.22
C PRO A 463 26.98 -4.67 -5.98
N ASP A 464 26.94 -3.37 -6.20
CA ASP A 464 25.70 -2.58 -6.21
C ASP A 464 25.90 -1.37 -7.13
N TYR A 465 25.50 -1.49 -8.39
CA TYR A 465 25.70 -0.42 -9.38
C TYR A 465 24.65 -0.40 -10.49
N ARG A 466 24.33 0.82 -10.96
CA ARG A 466 23.48 1.03 -12.13
C ARG A 466 24.24 0.67 -13.41
N VAL A 467 23.58 -0.04 -14.33
CA VAL A 467 24.17 -0.46 -15.62
C VAL A 467 24.36 0.72 -16.57
N GLY A 468 23.50 1.75 -16.47
CA GLY A 468 23.52 2.91 -17.36
C GLY A 468 22.48 2.87 -18.49
N CYS A 469 21.64 1.84 -18.52
CA CYS A 469 20.45 1.74 -19.36
C CYS A 469 19.18 1.74 -18.48
N ARG A 470 18.16 2.51 -18.89
CA ARG A 470 16.88 2.65 -18.16
C ARG A 470 17.12 2.89 -16.66
N GLU A 471 16.46 2.12 -15.78
CA GLU A 471 16.73 2.07 -14.34
C GLU A 471 17.41 0.76 -13.90
N ASP A 472 18.03 0.02 -14.84
CA ASP A 472 18.57 -1.31 -14.55
C ASP A 472 19.78 -1.31 -13.61
N LEU A 473 19.80 -2.30 -12.71
CA LEU A 473 20.72 -2.43 -11.59
C LEU A 473 21.38 -3.81 -11.59
N ILE A 474 22.66 -3.88 -11.23
CA ILE A 474 23.33 -5.13 -10.83
C ILE A 474 23.57 -5.03 -9.32
N SER A 475 22.70 -5.69 -8.55
CA SER A 475 22.76 -5.68 -7.09
C SER A 475 22.25 -6.99 -6.49
N PRO A 476 23.13 -7.97 -6.22
CA PRO A 476 22.77 -9.11 -5.37
C PRO A 476 22.30 -8.70 -3.96
N LEU A 477 22.60 -7.49 -3.49
CA LEU A 477 22.11 -6.97 -2.21
C LEU A 477 20.62 -6.59 -2.26
N ASP A 478 20.17 -5.94 -3.33
CA ASP A 478 18.73 -5.70 -3.57
C ASP A 478 17.98 -7.05 -3.70
N ALA A 479 18.55 -8.00 -4.45
CA ALA A 479 17.99 -9.35 -4.57
C ALA A 479 17.88 -10.07 -3.21
N LEU A 480 18.92 -9.99 -2.36
CA LEU A 480 18.91 -10.57 -1.01
C LEU A 480 17.87 -9.89 -0.11
N HIS A 481 17.73 -8.56 -0.20
CA HIS A 481 16.71 -7.83 0.54
C HIS A 481 15.31 -8.38 0.24
N GLU A 482 15.00 -8.60 -1.03
CA GLU A 482 13.75 -9.18 -1.50
C GLU A 482 13.58 -10.65 -1.05
N ASP A 483 14.62 -11.48 -1.20
CA ASP A 483 14.65 -12.87 -0.74
C ASP A 483 14.34 -13.01 0.75
N MET A 484 15.01 -12.23 1.61
CA MET A 484 14.82 -12.27 3.07
C MET A 484 13.39 -11.88 3.44
N TYR A 485 12.84 -10.81 2.85
CA TYR A 485 11.49 -10.36 3.16
C TYR A 485 10.42 -11.39 2.75
N PHE A 486 10.38 -11.79 1.48
CA PHE A 486 9.32 -12.66 0.97
C PHE A 486 9.43 -14.09 1.52
N THR A 487 10.64 -14.63 1.63
CA THR A 487 10.81 -15.98 2.19
C THR A 487 10.48 -16.01 3.67
N GLY A 488 10.81 -14.95 4.43
CA GLY A 488 10.35 -14.80 5.81
C GLY A 488 8.83 -14.73 5.92
N SER A 489 8.18 -13.96 5.05
CA SER A 489 6.71 -13.89 4.98
C SER A 489 6.10 -15.28 4.69
N ASP A 490 6.60 -15.96 3.67
CA ASP A 490 6.08 -17.26 3.24
C ASP A 490 6.36 -18.35 4.29
N TYR A 491 7.46 -18.26 5.04
CA TYR A 491 7.76 -19.16 6.15
C TYR A 491 6.67 -19.12 7.23
N PHE A 492 6.20 -17.92 7.62
CA PHE A 492 5.14 -17.79 8.64
C PHE A 492 3.75 -18.15 8.10
N LYS A 493 3.46 -17.87 6.81
CA LYS A 493 2.23 -18.37 6.17
C LYS A 493 2.16 -19.89 6.20
N ASN A 494 3.25 -20.56 5.84
CA ASN A 494 3.36 -22.03 5.88
C ASN A 494 3.31 -22.58 7.30
N TYR A 495 3.93 -21.89 8.26
CA TYR A 495 3.82 -22.23 9.68
C TYR A 495 2.35 -22.23 10.12
N GLY A 496 1.60 -21.18 9.79
CA GLY A 496 0.17 -21.09 10.05
C GLY A 496 -0.64 -22.22 9.41
N ILE A 497 -0.46 -22.44 8.11
CA ILE A 497 -1.20 -23.48 7.36
C ILE A 497 -0.96 -24.85 8.00
N LYS A 498 0.30 -25.20 8.31
CA LYS A 498 0.64 -26.50 8.89
C LYS A 498 0.23 -26.66 10.35
N LYS A 499 0.28 -25.58 11.14
CA LYS A 499 0.00 -25.64 12.58
C LYS A 499 -1.49 -25.55 12.90
N ILE A 500 -2.21 -24.65 12.23
CA ILE A 500 -3.60 -24.29 12.56
C ILE A 500 -4.54 -24.25 11.34
N ASN A 501 -4.05 -24.59 10.14
CA ASN A 501 -4.83 -24.53 8.89
C ASN A 501 -5.36 -23.12 8.55
N GLU A 502 -4.59 -22.09 8.90
CA GLU A 502 -4.86 -20.69 8.59
C GLU A 502 -3.59 -19.95 8.18
N VAL A 503 -3.71 -18.92 7.34
CA VAL A 503 -2.56 -18.11 6.90
C VAL A 503 -2.22 -17.08 7.98
N LEU A 504 -0.96 -17.05 8.41
CA LEU A 504 -0.39 -16.02 9.27
C LEU A 504 0.40 -15.01 8.40
N ASP A 505 -0.28 -13.94 7.96
CA ASP A 505 0.20 -12.94 7.01
C ASP A 505 0.46 -11.55 7.64
N ALA A 506 0.48 -11.47 8.96
CA ALA A 506 0.86 -10.29 9.74
C ALA A 506 1.67 -10.66 11.00
N PRO A 507 2.73 -11.50 10.91
CA PRO A 507 3.44 -11.96 12.10
C PRO A 507 4.16 -10.84 12.88
N GLY A 508 4.42 -9.71 12.22
CA GLY A 508 5.24 -8.58 12.67
C GLY A 508 6.10 -8.09 11.50
N LEU A 509 6.74 -6.92 11.62
CA LEU A 509 7.59 -6.39 10.55
C LEU A 509 8.86 -7.23 10.40
N ILE A 510 9.10 -7.84 9.25
CA ILE A 510 10.39 -8.46 8.91
C ILE A 510 11.17 -7.43 8.12
N LEU A 511 12.23 -6.86 8.71
CA LEU A 511 12.94 -5.70 8.15
C LEU A 511 14.38 -6.06 7.79
N PRO A 512 14.67 -6.39 6.53
CA PRO A 512 16.04 -6.42 6.02
C PRO A 512 16.59 -4.99 5.96
N GLN A 513 17.73 -4.79 6.60
CA GLN A 513 18.54 -3.57 6.50
C GLN A 513 19.93 -3.99 6.04
N ILE A 514 20.18 -3.85 4.74
CA ILE A 514 21.39 -4.39 4.10
C ILE A 514 22.31 -3.25 3.72
N HIS A 515 23.60 -3.42 4.01
CA HIS A 515 24.66 -2.45 3.83
C HIS A 515 25.75 -3.03 2.92
N SER A 516 26.28 -2.19 2.02
CA SER A 516 27.49 -2.54 1.26
C SER A 516 28.74 -2.26 2.11
N GLY A 517 29.64 -3.25 2.21
CA GLY A 517 30.90 -3.09 2.94
C GLY A 517 31.96 -4.12 2.54
N GLU A 518 33.20 -3.68 2.34
CA GLU A 518 34.31 -4.56 1.93
C GLU A 518 34.75 -5.53 3.04
N GLY A 519 34.87 -6.81 2.70
CA GLY A 519 35.42 -7.86 3.56
C GLY A 519 34.36 -8.81 4.13
N ARG A 520 34.67 -9.38 5.30
CA ARG A 520 33.86 -10.45 5.91
C ARG A 520 32.40 -10.03 6.14
N PRO A 521 31.43 -10.86 5.74
CA PRO A 521 30.04 -10.59 6.00
C PRO A 521 29.72 -10.62 7.50
N VAL A 522 28.89 -9.68 7.93
CA VAL A 522 28.37 -9.60 9.29
C VAL A 522 26.86 -9.61 9.21
N PHE A 523 26.23 -10.56 9.91
CA PHE A 523 24.78 -10.65 10.00
C PHE A 523 24.34 -10.51 11.45
N LYS A 524 23.62 -9.44 11.74
CA LYS A 524 23.08 -9.13 13.05
C LYS A 524 21.56 -9.21 13.03
N VAL A 525 21.00 -9.97 13.95
CA VAL A 525 19.56 -10.19 14.06
C VAL A 525 19.07 -9.67 15.40
N THR A 526 18.03 -8.83 15.35
CA THR A 526 17.37 -8.33 16.56
C THR A 526 15.87 -8.56 16.48
N LEU A 527 15.32 -9.29 17.44
CA LEU A 527 13.88 -9.44 17.58
C LEU A 527 13.36 -8.43 18.60
N PHE A 528 12.38 -7.64 18.21
CA PHE A 528 11.65 -6.72 19.07
C PHE A 528 10.22 -7.21 19.28
N GLU A 529 9.76 -7.17 20.52
CA GLU A 529 8.35 -7.33 20.84
C GLU A 529 7.70 -5.99 21.10
N GLN A 530 6.38 -5.94 21.06
CA GLN A 530 5.65 -4.75 21.44
C GLN A 530 5.83 -4.46 22.93
N LEU A 531 6.05 -3.19 23.30
CA LEU A 531 6.31 -2.79 24.68
C LEU A 531 5.18 -3.21 25.65
N LYS A 532 3.92 -3.12 25.21
CA LYS A 532 2.73 -3.67 25.87
C LYS A 532 1.72 -4.11 24.82
N GLU A 533 0.99 -5.20 25.03
CA GLU A 533 -0.06 -5.68 24.09
C GLU A 533 -1.23 -4.69 23.97
N LYS A 534 -1.58 -4.00 25.06
CA LYS A 534 -2.68 -3.05 25.16
C LYS A 534 -2.19 -1.74 25.76
N ALA A 535 -2.84 -0.63 25.38
CA ALA A 535 -2.62 0.63 26.06
C ALA A 535 -3.07 0.53 27.53
N CYS A 536 -2.26 1.03 28.45
CA CYS A 536 -2.54 0.94 29.89
C CYS A 536 -1.91 2.05 30.71
N ILE A 537 -2.46 2.26 31.91
CA ILE A 537 -1.99 3.24 32.89
C ILE A 537 -1.60 2.49 34.15
N LEU A 538 -0.40 2.76 34.65
CA LEU A 538 0.14 2.19 35.88
C LEU A 538 0.23 3.24 36.98
N HIS A 539 -0.06 2.82 38.21
CA HIS A 539 0.24 3.56 39.43
C HIS A 539 1.18 2.71 40.29
N GLY A 540 2.46 3.08 40.34
CA GLY A 540 3.50 2.18 40.85
C GLY A 540 3.67 0.97 39.92
N GLN A 541 3.42 -0.25 40.41
CA GLN A 541 3.51 -1.48 39.61
C GLN A 541 2.15 -2.02 39.17
N ASP A 542 1.05 -1.44 39.66
CA ASP A 542 -0.30 -1.94 39.42
C ASP A 542 -0.90 -1.29 38.17
N VAL A 543 -1.46 -2.10 37.28
CA VAL A 543 -2.27 -1.62 36.14
C VAL A 543 -3.62 -1.18 36.67
N VAL A 544 -3.90 0.13 36.63
CA VAL A 544 -5.15 0.72 37.14
C VAL A 544 -6.20 0.87 36.04
N CYS A 545 -5.77 1.06 34.80
CA CYS A 545 -6.64 1.14 33.63
C CYS A 545 -5.99 0.47 32.42
N GLU A 546 -6.79 -0.18 31.59
CA GLU A 546 -6.35 -0.87 30.38
C GLU A 546 -7.39 -0.72 29.26
N GLN A 547 -6.92 -0.77 28.03
CA GLN A 547 -7.72 -0.78 26.81
C GLN A 547 -8.80 -1.86 26.81
N LYS A 548 -10.00 -1.47 26.37
CA LYS A 548 -11.21 -2.31 26.31
C LYS A 548 -11.68 -2.51 24.88
N GLU A 549 -12.59 -3.46 24.72
CA GLU A 549 -13.31 -3.65 23.45
C GLU A 549 -14.31 -2.53 23.19
N ARG A 550 -14.48 -2.15 21.92
CA ARG A 550 -15.35 -1.01 21.54
C ARG A 550 -16.80 -1.22 21.95
N ASP A 551 -17.28 -2.46 21.91
CA ASP A 551 -18.64 -2.85 22.29
C ASP A 551 -18.94 -2.70 23.80
N SER A 552 -17.91 -2.42 24.62
CA SER A 552 -18.09 -2.13 26.04
C SER A 552 -18.63 -0.73 26.33
N VAL A 553 -18.67 0.16 25.32
CA VAL A 553 -19.16 1.53 25.44
C VAL A 553 -20.26 1.80 24.41
N GLU A 554 -21.36 2.39 24.88
CA GLU A 554 -22.45 2.86 24.02
C GLU A 554 -22.60 4.38 24.15
N LEU A 555 -22.63 5.08 23.01
CA LEU A 555 -22.89 6.51 22.94
C LEU A 555 -24.08 6.82 22.02
N LYS A 556 -24.92 7.76 22.46
CA LYS A 556 -25.95 8.35 21.60
C LYS A 556 -26.21 9.80 21.93
N ILE A 557 -26.51 10.61 20.91
CA ILE A 557 -26.97 11.99 21.11
C ILE A 557 -28.43 11.92 21.56
N SER A 558 -28.67 12.19 22.84
CA SER A 558 -30.02 12.14 23.44
C SER A 558 -30.74 13.48 23.37
N ARG A 559 -30.00 14.59 23.28
CA ARG A 559 -30.58 15.94 23.22
C ARG A 559 -29.69 16.93 22.47
N LEU A 560 -30.29 17.83 21.70
CA LEU A 560 -29.67 19.07 21.19
C LEU A 560 -30.48 20.25 21.74
N SER A 561 -29.84 21.22 22.36
CA SER A 561 -30.53 22.38 22.96
C SER A 561 -29.95 23.68 22.41
N TYR A 562 -30.79 24.71 22.32
CA TYR A 562 -30.40 26.02 21.83
C TYR A 562 -30.47 27.04 22.96
N GLU A 563 -29.30 27.45 23.45
CA GLU A 563 -29.19 28.30 24.63
C GLU A 563 -28.27 29.47 24.32
N LYS A 564 -28.73 30.71 24.56
CA LYS A 564 -27.93 31.93 24.32
C LYS A 564 -27.33 31.99 22.89
N LYS A 565 -28.11 31.54 21.91
CA LYS A 565 -27.73 31.43 20.49
C LYS A 565 -26.62 30.43 20.16
N LYS A 566 -26.41 29.43 21.03
CA LYS A 566 -25.42 28.37 20.91
C LYS A 566 -26.08 27.01 20.91
N ILE A 567 -25.51 26.05 20.18
CA ILE A 567 -25.97 24.66 20.18
C ILE A 567 -25.20 23.90 21.26
N ALA A 568 -25.96 23.28 22.17
CA ALA A 568 -25.44 22.37 23.18
C ALA A 568 -25.91 20.94 22.87
N ALA A 569 -24.98 20.01 22.69
CA ALA A 569 -25.28 18.60 22.48
C ALA A 569 -25.15 17.81 23.78
N THR A 570 -26.12 16.94 24.08
CA THR A 570 -26.06 15.98 25.19
C THR A 570 -25.86 14.58 24.62
N VAL A 571 -24.75 13.96 24.99
CA VAL A 571 -24.39 12.59 24.65
C VAL A 571 -24.64 11.73 25.88
N GLN A 572 -25.55 10.77 25.76
CA GLN A 572 -25.72 9.73 26.76
C GLN A 572 -24.62 8.69 26.57
N VAL A 573 -23.90 8.38 27.66
CA VAL A 573 -22.77 7.44 27.66
C VAL A 573 -23.04 6.31 28.66
N SER A 574 -22.86 5.07 28.21
CA SER A 574 -22.96 3.86 29.03
C SER A 574 -21.66 3.06 28.96
N GLY A 575 -21.31 2.35 30.04
CA GLY A 575 -20.04 1.59 30.13
C GLY A 575 -18.84 2.38 30.65
N VAL A 576 -19.03 3.67 30.98
CA VAL A 576 -17.95 4.59 31.40
C VAL A 576 -18.22 5.14 32.79
N GLU A 577 -17.17 5.26 33.61
CA GLU A 577 -17.28 5.78 34.96
C GLU A 577 -17.51 7.30 34.98
N PRO A 578 -18.37 7.82 35.89
CA PRO A 578 -18.67 9.25 35.96
C PRO A 578 -17.45 10.15 36.21
N ALA A 579 -16.43 9.64 36.91
CA ALA A 579 -15.18 10.38 37.15
C ALA A 579 -14.42 10.63 35.84
N VAL A 580 -14.41 9.65 34.94
CA VAL A 580 -13.77 9.75 33.61
C VAL A 580 -14.52 10.74 32.72
N LEU A 581 -15.86 10.71 32.72
CA LEU A 581 -16.65 11.69 31.97
C LEU A 581 -16.38 13.13 32.43
N LYS A 582 -16.26 13.34 33.75
CA LYS A 582 -15.92 14.66 34.33
C LYS A 582 -14.50 15.10 33.93
N ALA A 583 -13.54 14.17 33.95
CA ALA A 583 -12.16 14.45 33.53
C ALA A 583 -12.08 14.77 32.03
N TYR A 584 -12.73 13.97 31.18
CA TYR A 584 -12.80 14.19 29.73
C TYR A 584 -13.40 15.57 29.42
N ALA A 585 -14.52 15.91 30.04
CA ALA A 585 -15.16 17.22 29.90
C ALA A 585 -14.23 18.38 30.32
N ALA A 586 -13.53 18.23 31.44
CA ALA A 586 -12.61 19.26 31.94
C ALA A 586 -11.38 19.45 31.02
N LEU A 587 -10.80 18.37 30.50
CA LEU A 587 -9.67 18.42 29.57
C LEU A 587 -10.09 18.99 28.20
N LEU A 588 -11.30 18.65 27.74
CA LEU A 588 -11.88 19.23 26.53
C LEU A 588 -12.03 20.75 26.65
N GLU A 589 -12.58 21.24 27.78
CA GLU A 589 -12.73 22.68 28.02
C GLU A 589 -11.39 23.41 28.13
N GLN A 590 -10.34 22.73 28.58
CA GLN A 590 -8.97 23.27 28.64
C GLN A 590 -8.27 23.27 27.26
N GLY A 591 -8.84 22.63 26.25
CA GLY A 591 -8.24 22.50 24.92
C GLY A 591 -7.09 21.49 24.86
N VAL A 592 -7.01 20.54 25.79
CA VAL A 592 -5.98 19.49 25.80
C VAL A 592 -6.32 18.33 24.86
N LEU A 593 -7.63 18.07 24.66
CA LEU A 593 -8.11 16.96 23.84
C LEU A 593 -8.16 17.36 22.36
N ALA A 594 -7.65 16.50 21.48
CA ALA A 594 -7.62 16.73 20.03
C ALA A 594 -9.04 16.77 19.41
N SER A 595 -9.99 16.08 20.04
CA SER A 595 -11.41 16.09 19.68
C SER A 595 -12.05 17.48 19.69
N GLY A 596 -11.52 18.44 20.47
CA GLY A 596 -12.06 19.80 20.56
C GLY A 596 -12.05 20.55 19.23
N GLU A 597 -10.94 20.48 18.48
CA GLU A 597 -10.79 21.17 17.18
C GLU A 597 -11.71 20.62 16.09
N GLN A 598 -12.27 19.43 16.32
CA GLN A 598 -13.05 18.69 15.36
C GLN A 598 -14.55 18.97 15.50
N MET A 599 -14.97 19.65 16.58
CA MET A 599 -16.37 19.85 16.99
C MET A 599 -16.94 21.27 16.75
N GLY A 600 -16.62 21.88 15.61
CA GLY A 600 -16.95 23.29 15.32
C GLY A 600 -18.44 23.66 15.22
N CYS A 601 -19.37 22.69 15.19
CA CYS A 601 -20.82 22.96 15.11
C CYS A 601 -21.51 23.09 16.48
N VAL A 602 -20.80 22.83 17.58
CA VAL A 602 -21.33 22.92 18.95
C VAL A 602 -20.39 23.73 19.82
N GLU A 603 -20.96 24.52 20.72
CA GLU A 603 -20.19 25.31 21.69
C GLU A 603 -20.17 24.68 23.07
N VAL A 604 -21.11 23.77 23.35
CA VAL A 604 -21.24 23.08 24.63
C VAL A 604 -21.53 21.60 24.38
N LEU A 605 -20.78 20.74 25.07
CA LEU A 605 -20.99 19.30 25.07
C LEU A 605 -21.31 18.85 26.50
N ARG A 606 -22.38 18.07 26.64
CA ARG A 606 -22.85 17.51 27.91
C ARG A 606 -22.77 16.01 27.83
N PHE A 607 -22.15 15.37 28.81
CA PHE A 607 -22.17 13.91 28.92
C PHE A 607 -23.11 13.51 30.04
N ALA A 608 -24.10 12.67 29.72
CA ALA A 608 -25.03 12.10 30.68
C ALA A 608 -24.64 10.65 30.98
N ASP A 609 -24.34 10.35 32.24
CA ASP A 609 -24.05 8.98 32.68
C ASP A 609 -25.32 8.10 32.67
N ALA A 610 -25.16 6.80 32.94
CA ALA A 610 -26.28 5.85 33.00
C ALA A 610 -27.34 6.17 34.08
N ARG A 611 -27.01 7.04 35.06
CA ARG A 611 -27.92 7.50 36.14
C ARG A 611 -28.53 8.87 35.81
N GLY A 612 -28.16 9.49 34.70
CA GLY A 612 -28.61 10.81 34.27
C GLY A 612 -27.86 11.97 34.91
N GLU A 613 -26.72 11.74 35.59
CA GLU A 613 -25.85 12.81 36.04
C GLU A 613 -25.12 13.44 34.84
N ILE A 614 -25.10 14.77 34.78
CA ILE A 614 -24.53 15.50 33.64
C ILE A 614 -23.23 16.20 34.04
N CYS A 615 -22.18 16.03 33.24
CA CYS A 615 -21.04 16.94 33.21
C CYS A 615 -21.04 17.75 31.90
N GLU A 616 -20.59 19.00 31.98
CA GLU A 616 -20.60 19.95 30.86
C GLU A 616 -19.17 20.39 30.53
N ALA A 617 -18.88 20.53 29.24
CA ALA A 617 -17.64 21.10 28.71
C ALA A 617 -17.96 22.18 27.68
N LYS A 618 -17.22 23.29 27.72
CA LYS A 618 -17.19 24.21 26.57
C LYS A 618 -16.30 23.63 25.49
N VAL A 619 -16.80 23.55 24.26
CA VAL A 619 -16.03 23.02 23.13
C VAL A 619 -15.15 24.13 22.56
N PRO A 620 -13.82 23.96 22.52
CA PRO A 620 -12.92 24.89 21.84
C PRO A 620 -13.34 25.08 20.39
N GLN A 621 -13.46 26.32 19.93
CA GLN A 621 -13.87 26.60 18.56
C GLN A 621 -12.65 26.58 17.64
N PRO A 622 -12.66 25.80 16.54
CA PRO A 622 -11.52 25.75 15.63
C PRO A 622 -11.29 27.11 14.97
N LYS A 623 -10.01 27.47 14.80
CA LYS A 623 -9.65 28.66 14.03
C LYS A 623 -9.99 28.39 12.56
N LYS A 624 -10.87 29.22 11.97
CA LYS A 624 -11.12 29.18 10.52
C LYS A 624 -9.87 29.67 9.79
N LEU A 625 -9.26 28.77 9.02
CA LEU A 625 -8.18 29.12 8.10
C LEU A 625 -8.75 29.91 6.92
N ALA A 626 -8.07 30.99 6.54
CA ALA A 626 -8.41 31.74 5.34
C ALA A 626 -8.01 30.94 4.10
N LYS A 627 -8.90 30.86 3.11
CA LYS A 627 -8.64 30.15 1.84
C LYS A 627 -8.13 31.12 0.78
N GLU A 628 -6.89 31.58 0.95
CA GLU A 628 -6.28 32.63 0.13
C GLU A 628 -5.05 32.14 -0.65
N LYS A 629 -4.54 30.95 -0.34
CA LYS A 629 -3.30 30.44 -0.96
C LYS A 629 -3.58 29.85 -2.34
N GLN A 630 -2.75 30.19 -3.33
CA GLN A 630 -2.82 29.54 -4.64
C GLN A 630 -2.00 28.26 -4.62
N ILE A 631 -2.49 27.18 -5.26
CA ILE A 631 -1.75 25.91 -5.32
C ILE A 631 -0.39 26.06 -6.02
N THR A 632 -0.25 27.02 -6.93
CA THR A 632 1.03 27.34 -7.62
C THR A 632 2.09 27.95 -6.70
N GLU A 633 1.73 28.33 -5.47
CA GLU A 633 2.63 28.86 -4.44
C GLU A 633 3.11 27.77 -3.46
N ILE A 634 2.66 26.52 -3.64
CA ILE A 634 3.03 25.36 -2.82
C ILE A 634 4.11 24.58 -3.59
N ASP A 635 5.17 24.16 -2.88
CA ASP A 635 6.11 23.20 -3.45
C ASP A 635 5.47 21.81 -3.44
N LEU A 636 5.21 21.25 -4.62
CA LEU A 636 4.57 19.95 -4.79
C LEU A 636 5.58 18.83 -5.02
N HIS A 637 6.89 19.13 -4.95
CA HIS A 637 7.96 18.14 -5.05
C HIS A 637 7.85 17.27 -6.32
N GLU A 638 7.54 17.87 -7.48
CA GLU A 638 7.22 17.14 -8.73
C GLU A 638 8.33 16.21 -9.25
N HIS A 639 9.56 16.34 -8.75
CA HIS A 639 10.75 15.54 -9.13
C HIS A 639 11.41 14.85 -7.94
N GLU A 640 10.83 14.95 -6.74
CA GLU A 640 11.42 14.42 -5.50
C GLU A 640 10.51 13.36 -4.89
N LEU A 641 11.11 12.34 -4.31
CA LEU A 641 10.39 11.30 -3.58
C LEU A 641 9.81 11.91 -2.30
N ILE A 642 8.47 11.95 -2.20
CA ILE A 642 7.76 12.61 -1.11
C ILE A 642 7.77 11.73 0.15
N SER A 643 8.36 12.22 1.25
CA SER A 643 8.28 11.59 2.57
C SER A 643 6.90 11.79 3.21
N TYR A 644 6.59 11.07 4.30
CA TYR A 644 5.37 11.34 5.07
C TYR A 644 5.35 12.77 5.63
N GLU A 645 6.49 13.30 6.09
CA GLU A 645 6.61 14.67 6.61
C GLU A 645 6.34 15.70 5.52
N MET A 646 6.97 15.56 4.35
CA MET A 646 6.71 16.42 3.18
C MET A 646 5.24 16.36 2.77
N TYR A 647 4.65 15.15 2.73
CA TYR A 647 3.22 14.96 2.50
C TYR A 647 2.37 15.75 3.51
N ARG A 648 2.69 15.69 4.81
CA ARG A 648 1.95 16.43 5.84
C ARG A 648 2.09 17.94 5.66
N GLU A 649 3.27 18.44 5.30
CA GLU A 649 3.51 19.86 4.99
C GLU A 649 2.62 20.33 3.82
N ILE A 650 2.62 19.60 2.70
CA ILE A 650 1.75 19.88 1.54
C ILE A 650 0.26 19.88 1.98
N ILE A 651 -0.17 18.88 2.74
CA ILE A 651 -1.56 18.77 3.21
C ILE A 651 -1.98 19.97 4.07
N GLU A 652 -1.11 20.47 4.97
CA GLU A 652 -1.41 21.66 5.78
C GLU A 652 -1.51 22.93 4.93
N GLU A 653 -0.72 23.05 3.88
CA GLU A 653 -0.81 24.16 2.93
C GLU A 653 -2.08 24.08 2.07
N LEU A 654 -2.44 22.88 1.59
CA LEU A 654 -3.65 22.65 0.79
C LEU A 654 -4.94 23.00 1.53
N LYS A 655 -4.97 22.94 2.87
CA LYS A 655 -6.14 23.40 3.67
C LYS A 655 -6.48 24.89 3.44
N GLN A 656 -5.53 25.69 2.95
CA GLN A 656 -5.68 27.11 2.66
C GLN A 656 -5.98 27.40 1.17
N VAL A 657 -6.11 26.36 0.33
CA VAL A 657 -6.38 26.51 -1.10
C VAL A 657 -7.90 26.59 -1.35
N PRO A 658 -8.40 27.58 -2.10
CA PRO A 658 -9.82 27.67 -2.47
C PRO A 658 -10.21 26.58 -3.48
N GLY A 659 -11.51 26.27 -3.57
CA GLY A 659 -12.03 25.24 -4.49
C GLY A 659 -11.85 23.79 -4.03
N ILE A 660 -11.12 23.53 -2.95
CA ILE A 660 -10.91 22.18 -2.41
C ILE A 660 -11.28 22.06 -0.93
N GLU A 661 -11.56 20.84 -0.49
CA GLU A 661 -11.71 20.50 0.92
C GLU A 661 -10.79 19.34 1.30
N VAL A 662 -9.89 19.58 2.25
CA VAL A 662 -8.92 18.60 2.75
C VAL A 662 -9.37 18.11 4.12
N TYR A 663 -9.49 16.80 4.28
CA TYR A 663 -9.94 16.20 5.56
C TYR A 663 -9.29 14.85 5.80
N ARG A 664 -9.08 14.54 7.09
CA ARG A 664 -8.52 13.26 7.53
C ARG A 664 -9.52 12.14 7.28
N THR A 665 -9.06 11.03 6.70
CA THR A 665 -9.90 9.85 6.42
C THR A 665 -9.72 8.77 7.48
N ALA A 666 -8.48 8.52 7.90
CA ALA A 666 -8.14 7.54 8.93
C ALA A 666 -6.80 7.89 9.60
N ARG A 667 -6.40 7.03 10.54
CA ARG A 667 -5.05 6.98 11.10
C ARG A 667 -4.48 5.58 10.89
N SER A 668 -3.17 5.49 10.75
CA SER A 668 -2.46 4.23 10.57
C SER A 668 -2.25 3.47 11.88
N TYR A 669 -1.73 2.24 11.78
CA TYR A 669 -1.37 1.44 12.94
C TYR A 669 -0.40 2.19 13.87
N THR A 670 0.57 2.91 13.32
CA THR A 670 1.52 3.72 14.11
C THR A 670 1.06 5.14 14.39
N GLY A 671 -0.21 5.48 14.11
CA GLY A 671 -0.84 6.75 14.49
C GLY A 671 -0.62 7.91 13.51
N ARG A 672 -0.02 7.66 12.34
CA ARG A 672 0.11 8.66 11.26
C ARG A 672 -1.25 8.94 10.64
N GLU A 673 -1.46 10.17 10.21
CA GLU A 673 -2.73 10.62 9.66
C GLU A 673 -2.72 10.58 8.14
N LEU A 674 -3.75 9.99 7.54
CA LEU A 674 -3.97 10.02 6.10
C LEU A 674 -5.20 10.89 5.75
N TYR A 675 -5.14 11.54 4.61
CA TYR A 675 -6.05 12.60 4.17
C TYR A 675 -6.58 12.36 2.76
N ALA A 676 -7.75 12.91 2.50
CA ALA A 676 -8.32 13.03 1.16
C ALA A 676 -8.55 14.51 0.81
N VAL A 677 -8.51 14.79 -0.49
CA VAL A 677 -8.78 16.09 -1.10
C VAL A 677 -10.00 15.97 -1.99
N TRP A 678 -11.07 16.67 -1.65
CA TRP A 678 -12.29 16.71 -2.47
C TRP A 678 -12.34 18.03 -3.26
N LEU A 679 -12.50 17.94 -4.59
CA LEU A 679 -12.77 19.10 -5.42
C LEU A 679 -14.21 19.57 -5.17
N LYS A 680 -14.33 20.65 -4.41
CA LYS A 680 -15.59 21.06 -3.82
C LYS A 680 -16.29 22.09 -4.71
N PRO A 681 -17.57 21.88 -5.08
CA PRO A 681 -18.34 22.89 -5.78
C PRO A 681 -18.65 24.10 -4.89
N GLU A 682 -18.82 25.27 -5.52
CA GLU A 682 -19.26 26.47 -4.84
C GLU A 682 -20.80 26.57 -4.84
N TYR A 683 -21.42 26.30 -3.69
CA TYR A 683 -22.86 26.50 -3.48
C TYR A 683 -23.12 27.45 -2.30
N THR A 684 -24.20 28.20 -2.39
CA THR A 684 -24.77 28.93 -1.25
C THR A 684 -25.74 28.04 -0.48
N GLY A 685 -25.72 28.12 0.86
CA GLY A 685 -26.58 27.31 1.71
C GLY A 685 -26.11 25.87 1.89
N CYS A 686 -27.06 24.95 2.03
CA CYS A 686 -26.79 23.54 2.35
C CYS A 686 -26.62 22.68 1.08
N LEU A 687 -25.54 21.92 0.99
CA LEU A 687 -25.30 20.94 -0.05
C LEU A 687 -25.79 19.55 0.39
N SER A 688 -26.84 19.03 -0.26
CA SER A 688 -27.23 17.62 -0.07
C SER A 688 -26.35 16.72 -0.92
N MET A 689 -25.57 15.87 -0.25
CA MET A 689 -24.82 14.82 -0.93
C MET A 689 -25.76 13.79 -1.56
N THR A 690 -26.90 13.47 -0.96
CA THR A 690 -27.91 12.57 -1.57
C THR A 690 -28.31 13.04 -2.97
N LYS A 691 -28.72 14.31 -3.11
CA LYS A 691 -29.08 14.86 -4.43
C LYS A 691 -27.88 14.96 -5.37
N ARG A 692 -26.71 15.34 -4.85
CA ARG A 692 -25.51 15.50 -5.67
C ARG A 692 -25.00 14.18 -6.23
N LEU A 693 -24.92 13.13 -5.41
CA LEU A 693 -24.53 11.77 -5.80
C LEU A 693 -25.56 11.12 -6.73
N THR A 694 -26.83 11.46 -6.56
CA THR A 694 -27.87 11.09 -7.54
C THR A 694 -27.63 11.81 -8.87
N LYS A 695 -27.27 13.10 -8.86
CA LYS A 695 -27.19 13.89 -10.09
C LYS A 695 -25.89 13.68 -10.87
N TYR A 696 -24.75 13.58 -10.20
CA TYR A 696 -23.45 13.60 -10.84
C TYR A 696 -22.66 12.33 -10.55
N PRO A 697 -21.79 11.90 -11.49
CA PRO A 697 -20.87 10.79 -11.25
C PRO A 697 -19.92 11.07 -10.09
N SER A 698 -19.33 10.00 -9.56
CA SER A 698 -18.33 10.05 -8.51
C SER A 698 -17.10 9.24 -8.87
N GLU A 699 -15.92 9.78 -8.59
CA GLU A 699 -14.63 9.14 -8.81
C GLU A 699 -13.74 9.31 -7.58
N ILE A 700 -13.06 8.22 -7.21
CA ILE A 700 -11.99 8.23 -6.22
C ILE A 700 -10.70 7.80 -6.92
N ILE A 701 -9.67 8.64 -6.84
CA ILE A 701 -8.31 8.32 -7.27
C ILE A 701 -7.48 8.11 -6.00
N ASN A 702 -7.07 6.87 -5.78
CA ASN A 702 -6.24 6.46 -4.66
C ASN A 702 -4.78 6.36 -5.11
N ALA A 703 -3.86 6.85 -4.29
CA ALA A 703 -2.43 6.79 -4.59
C ALA A 703 -1.67 6.16 -3.43
N ARG A 704 -0.59 5.46 -3.78
CA ARG A 704 0.40 4.92 -2.86
C ARG A 704 -0.23 4.01 -1.80
N HIS A 705 -1.10 3.12 -2.28
CA HIS A 705 -1.60 1.98 -1.52
C HIS A 705 -0.43 1.07 -1.11
N HIS A 706 0.44 0.78 -2.06
CA HIS A 706 1.76 0.26 -1.76
C HIS A 706 2.77 1.40 -1.68
N ALA A 707 3.62 1.39 -0.66
CA ALA A 707 4.37 2.59 -0.35
C ALA A 707 5.66 2.78 -1.14
N ASN A 708 6.22 1.69 -1.69
CA ASN A 708 7.36 1.71 -2.60
C ASN A 708 7.01 2.15 -4.03
N GLU A 709 5.72 2.20 -4.37
CA GLU A 709 5.16 2.65 -5.66
C GLU A 709 4.93 4.18 -5.61
N VAL A 710 6.02 4.94 -5.79
CA VAL A 710 6.16 6.30 -5.25
C VAL A 710 5.50 7.41 -6.08
N SER A 711 5.44 7.28 -7.40
CA SER A 711 5.11 8.37 -8.32
C SER A 711 3.64 8.77 -8.29
N SER A 712 2.77 7.86 -7.82
CA SER A 712 1.34 8.09 -7.65
C SER A 712 1.02 9.26 -6.70
N THR A 713 1.80 9.49 -5.63
CA THR A 713 1.64 10.65 -4.74
C THR A 713 1.97 11.95 -5.47
N ASN A 714 3.07 11.99 -6.21
CA ASN A 714 3.46 13.14 -7.02
C ASN A 714 2.39 13.44 -8.08
N ALA A 715 1.88 12.39 -8.73
CA ALA A 715 0.81 12.50 -9.73
C ALA A 715 -0.47 13.10 -9.15
N ALA A 716 -0.89 12.69 -7.95
CA ALA A 716 -2.08 13.24 -7.30
C ALA A 716 -1.97 14.76 -7.10
N PHE A 717 -0.79 15.27 -6.73
CA PHE A 717 -0.57 16.71 -6.56
C PHE A 717 -0.43 17.47 -7.89
N ILE A 718 0.27 16.89 -8.88
CA ILE A 718 0.37 17.46 -10.23
C ILE A 718 -1.02 17.57 -10.87
N LEU A 719 -1.81 16.49 -10.79
CA LEU A 719 -3.19 16.45 -11.26
C LEU A 719 -4.02 17.52 -10.55
N LEU A 720 -3.98 17.59 -9.21
CA LEU A 720 -4.72 18.61 -8.47
C LEU A 720 -4.38 20.04 -8.91
N LYS A 721 -3.09 20.36 -9.09
CA LYS A 721 -2.63 21.65 -9.61
C LYS A 721 -3.20 21.93 -10.99
N LYS A 722 -3.18 20.94 -11.88
CA LYS A 722 -3.74 21.04 -13.23
C LYS A 722 -5.25 21.32 -13.22
N LEU A 723 -6.00 20.53 -12.44
CA LEU A 723 -7.47 20.66 -12.31
C LEU A 723 -7.91 22.01 -11.71
N LEU A 724 -7.08 22.63 -10.84
CA LEU A 724 -7.39 23.92 -10.23
C LEU A 724 -6.96 25.14 -11.06
N THR A 725 -6.09 24.96 -12.05
CA THR A 725 -5.47 26.09 -12.76
C THR A 725 -5.81 26.17 -14.24
N GLU A 726 -6.19 25.07 -14.88
CA GLU A 726 -6.55 25.07 -16.30
C GLU A 726 -8.03 25.37 -16.53
N GLU A 727 -8.33 26.26 -17.48
CA GLU A 727 -9.69 26.76 -17.73
C GLU A 727 -10.68 25.65 -18.16
N CYS A 728 -10.20 24.58 -18.81
CA CYS A 728 -11.05 23.45 -19.22
C CYS A 728 -11.67 22.71 -18.03
N TYR A 729 -11.08 22.79 -16.83
CA TYR A 729 -11.57 22.13 -15.62
C TYR A 729 -12.36 23.06 -14.70
N ARG A 730 -12.57 24.31 -15.09
CA ARG A 730 -13.27 25.30 -14.25
C ARG A 730 -14.66 24.85 -13.79
N GLU A 731 -15.40 24.14 -14.65
CA GLU A 731 -16.74 23.62 -14.33
C GLU A 731 -16.72 22.19 -13.76
N LEU A 732 -15.55 21.56 -13.63
CA LEU A 732 -15.41 20.18 -13.16
C LEU A 732 -16.07 19.95 -11.79
N PRO A 733 -15.88 20.83 -10.77
CA PRO A 733 -16.52 20.62 -9.47
C PRO A 733 -18.05 20.63 -9.55
N ASP A 734 -18.67 21.22 -10.56
CA ASP A 734 -20.12 21.23 -10.73
C ASP A 734 -20.67 20.02 -11.49
N GLN A 735 -19.79 19.19 -12.06
CA GLN A 735 -20.16 18.07 -12.93
C GLN A 735 -19.73 16.70 -12.39
N LEU A 736 -18.76 16.65 -11.47
CA LEU A 736 -18.18 15.41 -10.93
C LEU A 736 -17.93 15.51 -9.42
N ASN A 737 -18.13 14.41 -8.69
CA ASN A 737 -17.61 14.25 -7.32
C ASN A 737 -16.22 13.61 -7.38
N LEU A 738 -15.16 14.41 -7.44
CA LEU A 738 -13.79 13.91 -7.53
C LEU A 738 -13.07 14.00 -6.19
N VAL A 739 -12.56 12.86 -5.72
CA VAL A 739 -11.75 12.77 -4.51
C VAL A 739 -10.39 12.17 -4.83
N LEU A 740 -9.32 12.84 -4.38
CA LEU A 740 -7.96 12.34 -4.47
C LEU A 740 -7.48 11.90 -3.08
N VAL A 741 -6.84 10.74 -2.99
CA VAL A 741 -6.15 10.26 -1.78
C VAL A 741 -4.65 10.20 -2.11
N PRO A 742 -3.86 11.24 -1.77
CA PRO A 742 -2.47 11.32 -2.24
C PRO A 742 -1.53 10.26 -1.63
N MET A 743 -1.87 9.70 -0.47
CA MET A 743 -1.06 8.68 0.20
C MET A 743 -1.95 7.85 1.14
N GLU A 744 -2.24 6.60 0.78
CA GLU A 744 -3.02 5.69 1.63
C GLU A 744 -2.13 4.99 2.67
N ASN A 745 -1.00 4.40 2.25
CA ASN A 745 -0.10 3.67 3.16
C ASN A 745 1.00 4.56 3.74
N VAL A 746 0.60 5.42 4.67
CA VAL A 746 1.50 6.38 5.34
C VAL A 746 2.58 5.72 6.21
N ASP A 747 2.35 4.49 6.69
CA ASP A 747 3.29 3.76 7.53
C ASP A 747 4.37 3.07 6.71
N GLY A 748 3.97 2.36 5.65
CA GLY A 748 4.91 1.84 4.66
C GLY A 748 5.74 2.97 4.05
N ALA A 749 5.13 4.14 3.78
CA ALA A 749 5.84 5.27 3.16
C ALA A 749 6.95 5.81 4.06
N ALA A 750 6.76 5.78 5.37
CA ALA A 750 7.81 6.16 6.32
C ALA A 750 8.94 5.13 6.38
N ILE A 751 8.64 3.83 6.34
CA ILE A 751 9.65 2.76 6.29
C ILE A 751 10.46 2.86 4.99
N HIS A 752 9.76 2.96 3.85
CA HIS A 752 10.36 3.13 2.53
C HIS A 752 11.31 4.34 2.48
N TYR A 753 10.86 5.49 2.99
CA TYR A 753 11.64 6.72 2.97
C TYR A 753 12.95 6.60 3.77
N GLU A 754 12.97 5.82 4.86
CA GLU A 754 14.20 5.58 5.63
C GLU A 754 15.16 4.65 4.89
N LEU A 755 14.67 3.58 4.27
CA LEU A 755 15.49 2.60 3.55
C LEU A 755 16.15 3.20 2.30
N GLN A 756 15.39 3.97 1.51
CA GLN A 756 15.89 4.55 0.26
C GLN A 756 16.98 5.62 0.46
N LYS A 757 17.17 6.14 1.68
CA LYS A 757 18.27 7.09 1.96
C LYS A 757 19.64 6.50 1.72
N GLU A 758 19.79 5.19 1.93
CA GLU A 758 21.03 4.47 1.65
C GLU A 758 21.05 3.93 0.22
N HIS A 759 19.96 3.26 -0.19
CA HIS A 759 19.86 2.63 -1.51
C HIS A 759 18.69 3.21 -2.31
N PRO A 760 18.85 4.38 -2.97
CA PRO A 760 17.73 5.13 -3.57
C PRO A 760 17.13 4.50 -4.83
N TYR A 761 17.63 3.36 -5.30
CA TYR A 761 17.17 2.71 -6.54
C TYR A 761 16.73 1.25 -6.32
N TRP A 762 16.69 0.77 -5.07
CA TRP A 762 16.23 -0.58 -4.73
C TRP A 762 14.70 -0.68 -4.68
N LYS A 763 14.15 -1.89 -4.80
CA LYS A 763 12.69 -2.13 -4.91
C LYS A 763 11.94 -1.94 -3.57
N PHE A 764 12.54 -2.39 -2.47
CA PHE A 764 12.02 -2.30 -1.10
C PHE A 764 10.58 -2.82 -0.91
N HIS A 765 10.28 -4.04 -1.36
CA HIS A 765 8.94 -4.62 -1.15
C HIS A 765 8.59 -4.83 0.33
N VAL A 766 9.57 -4.78 1.24
CA VAL A 766 9.33 -4.72 2.69
C VAL A 766 8.38 -3.59 3.09
N ALA A 767 8.44 -2.47 2.36
CA ALA A 767 7.62 -1.29 2.57
C ALA A 767 6.40 -1.22 1.65
N ARG A 768 6.15 -2.26 0.85
CA ARG A 768 4.93 -2.40 0.04
C ARG A 768 3.69 -2.36 0.94
N PHE A 769 3.72 -3.09 2.05
CA PHE A 769 2.61 -3.23 2.98
C PHE A 769 2.70 -2.25 4.16
N ASN A 770 1.74 -2.30 5.09
CA ASN A 770 1.76 -1.43 6.27
C ASN A 770 2.89 -1.80 7.25
N SER A 771 2.98 -1.10 8.38
CA SER A 771 4.03 -1.32 9.40
C SER A 771 4.08 -2.72 10.00
N LEU A 772 3.09 -3.59 9.73
CA LEU A 772 3.03 -4.97 10.22
C LEU A 772 3.30 -5.99 9.10
N GLY A 773 3.66 -5.54 7.90
CA GLY A 773 3.82 -6.38 6.71
C GLY A 773 2.50 -6.93 6.17
N LYS A 774 1.35 -6.33 6.53
CA LYS A 774 0.02 -6.79 6.12
C LYS A 774 -0.47 -6.06 4.89
N GLU A 775 -0.91 -6.84 3.91
CA GLU A 775 -1.77 -6.36 2.82
C GLU A 775 -3.16 -5.97 3.35
N PHE A 776 -3.35 -4.67 3.63
CA PHE A 776 -4.51 -4.17 4.36
C PHE A 776 -5.70 -3.86 3.46
N TYR A 777 -5.59 -3.82 2.11
CA TYR A 777 -6.80 -3.65 1.28
C TYR A 777 -7.79 -4.80 1.50
N ARG A 778 -7.31 -5.99 1.92
CA ARG A 778 -8.16 -7.14 2.27
C ARG A 778 -9.07 -6.86 3.48
N GLU A 779 -8.81 -5.79 4.19
CA GLU A 779 -9.56 -5.33 5.35
C GLU A 779 -10.38 -4.07 5.07
N HIS A 780 -10.38 -3.57 3.83
CA HIS A 780 -11.40 -2.63 3.39
C HIS A 780 -12.80 -3.23 3.69
N PHE A 781 -13.71 -2.37 4.17
CA PHE A 781 -15.05 -2.73 4.63
C PHE A 781 -15.13 -3.57 5.91
N GLN A 782 -14.02 -3.81 6.63
CA GLN A 782 -14.03 -4.37 7.98
C GLN A 782 -14.03 -3.25 9.03
N GLN A 783 -15.11 -3.11 9.81
CA GLN A 783 -15.33 -1.94 10.68
C GLN A 783 -14.52 -1.92 11.98
N ASP A 784 -14.00 -3.06 12.43
CA ASP A 784 -13.10 -3.16 13.60
C ASP A 784 -11.85 -3.94 13.19
N THR A 785 -10.79 -3.21 12.88
CA THR A 785 -9.48 -3.74 12.48
C THR A 785 -8.38 -2.92 13.16
N ILE A 786 -7.27 -3.60 13.48
CA ILE A 786 -6.02 -2.93 13.90
C ILE A 786 -5.30 -2.25 12.72
N HIS A 787 -5.56 -2.68 11.48
CA HIS A 787 -5.04 -2.12 10.23
C HIS A 787 -5.91 -0.93 9.80
N SER A 788 -5.93 0.09 10.66
CA SER A 788 -6.89 1.19 10.62
C SER A 788 -6.77 2.09 9.38
N GLU A 789 -5.67 1.99 8.62
CA GLU A 789 -5.51 2.58 7.28
C GLU A 789 -6.66 2.18 6.35
N ALA A 790 -7.10 0.91 6.42
CA ALA A 790 -8.17 0.36 5.58
C ALA A 790 -9.52 1.09 5.75
N MET A 791 -9.71 1.78 6.88
CA MET A 791 -10.91 2.60 7.09
C MET A 791 -10.94 3.85 6.22
N GLY A 792 -9.79 4.29 5.69
CA GLY A 792 -9.67 5.44 4.80
C GLY A 792 -10.56 5.29 3.57
N LEU A 793 -10.28 4.29 2.74
CA LEU A 793 -11.07 4.01 1.54
C LEU A 793 -12.52 3.60 1.88
N THR A 794 -12.72 2.80 2.94
CA THR A 794 -14.07 2.38 3.39
C THR A 794 -14.98 3.58 3.64
N ARG A 795 -14.49 4.58 4.39
CA ARG A 795 -15.25 5.80 4.72
C ARG A 795 -15.48 6.68 3.49
N LEU A 796 -14.54 6.73 2.55
CA LEU A 796 -14.70 7.44 1.29
C LEU A 796 -15.75 6.77 0.39
N PHE A 797 -15.72 5.44 0.28
CA PHE A 797 -16.70 4.67 -0.46
C PHE A 797 -18.12 4.93 0.06
N GLU A 798 -18.33 4.77 1.38
CA GLU A 798 -19.64 5.03 2.02
C GLU A 798 -20.13 6.48 1.81
N ARG A 799 -19.21 7.43 1.62
CA ARG A 799 -19.52 8.86 1.52
C ARG A 799 -19.77 9.34 0.10
N TYR A 800 -19.04 8.82 -0.88
CA TYR A 800 -19.06 9.32 -2.26
C TYR A 800 -19.69 8.35 -3.26
N VAL A 801 -19.96 7.10 -2.86
CA VAL A 801 -20.70 6.12 -3.68
C VAL A 801 -20.14 6.07 -5.11
N PRO A 802 -18.82 5.80 -5.26
CA PRO A 802 -18.07 6.02 -6.50
C PRO A 802 -18.57 5.15 -7.65
N ASP A 803 -18.78 5.77 -8.81
CA ASP A 803 -18.98 5.07 -10.08
C ASP A 803 -17.66 4.46 -10.57
N MET A 804 -16.55 5.16 -10.33
CA MET A 804 -15.19 4.73 -10.69
C MET A 804 -14.25 4.84 -9.49
N ILE A 805 -13.42 3.83 -9.32
CA ILE A 805 -12.26 3.87 -8.42
C ILE A 805 -11.03 3.55 -9.23
N VAL A 806 -10.08 4.48 -9.20
CA VAL A 806 -8.76 4.34 -9.80
C VAL A 806 -7.77 4.18 -8.65
N ASP A 807 -6.98 3.11 -8.70
CA ASP A 807 -5.92 2.85 -7.75
C ASP A 807 -4.58 2.96 -8.49
N ASN A 808 -3.86 4.04 -8.23
CA ASN A 808 -2.58 4.33 -8.85
C ASN A 808 -1.47 3.53 -8.14
N HIS A 809 -1.08 2.42 -8.77
CA HIS A 809 -0.01 1.51 -8.35
C HIS A 809 1.24 1.65 -9.24
N GLY A 810 2.25 0.90 -8.85
CA GLY A 810 3.53 0.83 -9.50
C GLY A 810 4.08 -0.59 -9.52
N VAL A 811 5.13 -0.76 -10.32
CA VAL A 811 5.88 -1.99 -10.47
C VAL A 811 7.37 -1.69 -10.47
N PRO A 812 8.22 -2.72 -10.25
CA PRO A 812 9.66 -2.61 -10.35
C PRO A 812 10.09 -1.74 -11.54
N SER A 813 11.02 -0.81 -11.31
CA SER A 813 11.62 0.03 -12.35
C SER A 813 12.71 -0.70 -13.16
N HIS A 814 13.11 -1.87 -12.67
CA HIS A 814 14.11 -2.79 -13.23
C HIS A 814 13.67 -4.22 -12.91
N GLU A 815 14.50 -5.22 -13.22
CA GLU A 815 14.13 -6.61 -12.94
C GLU A 815 13.84 -6.84 -11.44
N TRP A 816 12.90 -7.74 -11.16
CA TRP A 816 12.57 -8.20 -9.81
C TRP A 816 13.03 -9.64 -9.64
N GLU A 817 14.18 -9.75 -9.01
CA GLU A 817 14.91 -11.00 -8.83
C GLU A 817 15.06 -11.40 -7.37
N GLN A 818 15.14 -12.71 -7.15
CA GLN A 818 15.21 -13.39 -5.85
C GLN A 818 16.00 -14.69 -6.03
N GLN A 819 17.34 -14.62 -5.89
CA GLN A 819 18.24 -15.73 -6.20
C GLN A 819 17.90 -17.01 -5.45
N PHE A 820 17.52 -16.88 -4.18
CA PHE A 820 17.21 -18.00 -3.29
C PHE A 820 15.75 -18.44 -3.38
N SER A 821 14.96 -17.83 -4.26
CA SER A 821 13.54 -18.18 -4.50
C SER A 821 13.28 -18.70 -5.92
N GLY A 822 14.32 -19.09 -6.66
CA GLY A 822 14.21 -19.57 -8.04
C GLY A 822 14.36 -18.46 -9.08
N TYR A 823 15.21 -17.48 -8.80
CA TYR A 823 15.43 -16.22 -9.54
C TYR A 823 14.27 -15.24 -9.54
N THR A 824 13.04 -15.72 -9.51
CA THR A 824 11.83 -14.89 -9.46
C THR A 824 10.95 -15.36 -8.33
N SER A 825 10.23 -14.43 -7.69
CA SER A 825 9.28 -14.77 -6.63
C SER A 825 8.32 -15.89 -7.05
N PRO A 826 8.16 -16.97 -6.28
CA PRO A 826 7.18 -18.02 -6.58
C PRO A 826 5.75 -17.49 -6.71
N SER A 827 5.42 -16.42 -5.97
CA SER A 827 4.09 -15.79 -5.99
C SER A 827 3.93 -14.74 -7.10
N TYR A 828 5.03 -14.19 -7.64
CA TYR A 828 5.03 -13.07 -8.57
C TYR A 828 5.87 -13.30 -9.83
N LYS A 829 6.08 -14.57 -10.25
CA LYS A 829 6.91 -14.93 -11.40
C LYS A 829 6.66 -14.09 -12.65
N GLY A 830 5.38 -13.82 -12.95
CA GLY A 830 4.97 -13.02 -14.10
C GLY A 830 5.43 -11.56 -14.07
N PHE A 831 5.86 -11.04 -12.91
CA PHE A 831 6.26 -9.64 -12.67
C PHE A 831 7.78 -9.43 -12.73
N TRP A 832 8.56 -10.44 -13.13
CA TRP A 832 10.02 -10.38 -13.18
C TRP A 832 10.58 -9.16 -13.91
N LEU A 833 10.01 -8.77 -15.06
CA LEU A 833 10.55 -7.68 -15.88
C LEU A 833 9.47 -6.63 -16.19
N PRO A 834 9.81 -5.33 -16.15
CA PRO A 834 8.89 -4.28 -16.56
C PRO A 834 8.51 -4.43 -18.04
N ARG A 835 7.23 -4.28 -18.35
CA ARG A 835 6.67 -4.57 -19.69
C ARG A 835 6.17 -3.35 -20.47
N SER A 836 6.03 -2.23 -19.77
CA SER A 836 5.54 -0.95 -20.27
C SER A 836 5.91 0.13 -19.25
N LEU A 837 5.96 1.41 -19.65
CA LEU A 837 6.02 2.50 -18.67
C LEU A 837 4.73 2.53 -17.85
N LEU A 838 3.59 2.31 -18.51
CA LEU A 838 2.26 2.20 -17.89
C LEU A 838 1.50 1.01 -18.50
N TYR A 839 0.90 0.18 -17.66
CA TYR A 839 -0.14 -0.78 -18.04
C TYR A 839 -1.26 -0.81 -16.98
N GLY A 840 -2.35 -1.53 -17.23
CA GLY A 840 -3.51 -1.48 -16.34
C GLY A 840 -4.21 -2.82 -16.11
N TYR A 841 -4.94 -2.89 -15.00
CA TYR A 841 -5.88 -3.98 -14.68
C TYR A 841 -7.31 -3.46 -14.60
N PHE A 842 -8.20 -4.07 -15.37
CA PHE A 842 -9.64 -3.91 -15.24
C PHE A 842 -10.23 -5.09 -14.45
N TRP A 843 -10.72 -4.80 -13.25
CA TRP A 843 -11.39 -5.76 -12.37
C TRP A 843 -12.89 -5.72 -12.64
N TYR A 844 -13.42 -6.67 -13.43
CA TYR A 844 -14.78 -6.58 -13.95
C TYR A 844 -15.67 -7.78 -13.57
N VAL A 845 -16.95 -7.48 -13.39
CA VAL A 845 -17.99 -8.45 -13.06
C VAL A 845 -18.53 -9.13 -14.33
N THR A 846 -18.77 -10.43 -14.26
CA THR A 846 -19.20 -11.27 -15.41
C THR A 846 -20.70 -11.58 -15.43
N ASP A 847 -21.41 -11.30 -14.34
CA ASP A 847 -22.84 -11.55 -14.22
C ASP A 847 -23.65 -10.80 -15.30
N PRO A 848 -24.59 -11.48 -16.00
CA PRO A 848 -25.35 -10.87 -17.10
C PRO A 848 -26.16 -9.62 -16.74
N GLU A 849 -26.54 -9.46 -15.47
CA GLU A 849 -27.27 -8.30 -14.95
C GLU A 849 -26.45 -7.01 -15.04
N TYR A 850 -25.13 -7.10 -14.94
CA TYR A 850 -24.21 -5.95 -14.94
C TYR A 850 -23.41 -5.81 -16.24
N LYS A 851 -23.84 -6.48 -17.32
CA LYS A 851 -23.14 -6.49 -18.62
C LYS A 851 -22.87 -5.10 -19.20
N GLU A 852 -23.68 -4.11 -18.85
CA GLU A 852 -23.55 -2.73 -19.32
C GLU A 852 -22.38 -1.99 -18.65
N ASN A 853 -21.78 -2.54 -17.57
CA ASN A 853 -20.56 -1.99 -16.98
C ASN A 853 -19.35 -2.16 -17.93
N TYR A 854 -19.30 -3.28 -18.67
CA TYR A 854 -18.17 -3.62 -19.52
C TYR A 854 -17.89 -2.59 -20.64
N PRO A 855 -18.88 -2.09 -21.40
CA PRO A 855 -18.69 -0.97 -22.34
C PRO A 855 -18.02 0.27 -21.74
N VAL A 856 -18.33 0.61 -20.48
CA VAL A 856 -17.71 1.75 -19.80
C VAL A 856 -16.23 1.50 -19.53
N ASN A 857 -15.89 0.30 -19.05
CA ASN A 857 -14.49 -0.13 -18.88
C ASN A 857 -13.71 -0.07 -20.21
N LYS A 858 -14.32 -0.55 -21.31
CA LYS A 858 -13.70 -0.49 -22.65
C LYS A 858 -13.51 0.92 -23.16
N LYS A 859 -14.44 1.83 -22.86
CA LYS A 859 -14.27 3.23 -23.24
C LYS A 859 -13.14 3.91 -22.46
N MET A 860 -12.97 3.55 -21.19
CA MET A 860 -11.87 4.02 -20.36
C MET A 860 -10.51 3.55 -20.91
N GLU A 861 -10.36 2.26 -21.23
CA GLU A 861 -9.16 1.74 -21.91
C GLU A 861 -8.83 2.55 -23.18
N ASP A 862 -9.85 2.83 -23.99
CA ASP A 862 -9.69 3.54 -25.27
C ASP A 862 -9.14 4.96 -25.10
N VAL A 863 -9.70 5.74 -24.16
CA VAL A 863 -9.27 7.12 -23.93
C VAL A 863 -7.90 7.20 -23.24
N ILE A 864 -7.58 6.24 -22.36
CA ILE A 864 -6.26 6.16 -21.74
C ILE A 864 -5.21 5.85 -22.80
N ALA A 865 -5.44 4.83 -23.62
CA ALA A 865 -4.48 4.44 -24.65
C ALA A 865 -4.23 5.58 -25.67
N ASP A 866 -5.28 6.30 -26.08
CA ASP A 866 -5.14 7.48 -26.94
C ASP A 866 -4.32 8.58 -26.26
N LYS A 867 -4.58 8.87 -24.98
CA LYS A 867 -3.88 9.90 -24.23
C LYS A 867 -2.39 9.60 -24.02
N ILE A 868 -2.03 8.35 -23.73
CA ILE A 868 -0.63 7.94 -23.59
C ILE A 868 0.12 8.03 -24.94
N ALA A 869 -0.55 7.70 -26.04
CA ALA A 869 0.02 7.79 -27.38
C ALA A 869 0.25 9.24 -27.86
N GLU A 870 -0.37 10.24 -27.24
CA GLU A 870 -0.13 11.66 -27.55
C GLU A 870 1.22 12.18 -27.03
N ASP A 871 1.79 11.55 -26.00
CA ASP A 871 3.09 11.94 -25.43
C ASP A 871 4.22 11.12 -26.07
N GLU A 872 5.11 11.81 -26.80
CA GLU A 872 6.22 11.19 -27.53
C GLU A 872 7.22 10.48 -26.60
N GLU A 873 7.41 10.99 -25.39
CA GLU A 873 8.34 10.41 -24.43
C GLU A 873 7.76 9.15 -23.78
N MET A 874 6.49 9.19 -23.36
CA MET A 874 5.80 8.01 -22.82
C MET A 874 5.70 6.90 -23.86
N THR A 875 5.39 7.26 -25.11
CA THR A 875 5.34 6.30 -26.23
C THR A 875 6.69 5.64 -26.46
N ARG A 876 7.78 6.42 -26.44
CA ARG A 876 9.15 5.88 -26.59
C ARG A 876 9.49 4.90 -25.46
N TRP A 877 9.15 5.23 -24.22
CA TRP A 877 9.41 4.36 -23.08
C TRP A 877 8.56 3.08 -23.07
N ASN A 878 7.29 3.16 -23.45
CA ASN A 878 6.45 1.96 -23.64
C ASN A 878 7.04 1.03 -24.70
N GLN A 879 7.54 1.57 -25.81
CA GLN A 879 8.18 0.78 -26.86
C GLN A 879 9.50 0.16 -26.41
N GLU A 880 10.33 0.91 -25.67
CA GLU A 880 11.59 0.41 -25.09
C GLU A 880 11.31 -0.77 -24.14
N TRP A 881 10.39 -0.62 -23.19
CA TRP A 881 10.04 -1.70 -22.26
C TRP A 881 9.40 -2.90 -22.96
N SER A 882 8.51 -2.65 -23.92
CA SER A 882 7.91 -3.72 -24.74
C SER A 882 8.99 -4.51 -25.49
N ALA A 883 10.00 -3.86 -26.07
CA ALA A 883 11.07 -4.54 -26.78
C ALA A 883 11.91 -5.44 -25.86
N GLN A 884 12.25 -4.96 -24.66
CA GLN A 884 12.98 -5.77 -23.66
C GLN A 884 12.12 -6.96 -23.18
N PHE A 885 10.85 -6.70 -22.87
CA PHE A 885 9.90 -7.72 -22.41
C PHE A 885 9.68 -8.82 -23.46
N GLU A 886 9.54 -8.46 -24.73
CA GLU A 886 9.48 -9.41 -25.84
C GLU A 886 10.77 -10.24 -25.94
N LYS A 887 11.94 -9.59 -25.87
CA LYS A 887 13.23 -10.24 -26.07
C LYS A 887 13.58 -11.25 -24.98
N TYR A 888 13.28 -10.93 -23.72
CA TYR A 888 13.71 -11.70 -22.57
C TYR A 888 12.59 -12.56 -21.94
N ALA A 889 11.32 -12.23 -22.15
CA ALA A 889 10.19 -12.84 -21.43
C ALA A 889 9.09 -13.37 -22.36
N HIS A 890 8.25 -12.50 -22.95
CA HIS A 890 7.02 -12.90 -23.65
C HIS A 890 7.25 -13.89 -24.80
N ALA A 891 8.26 -13.65 -25.65
CA ALA A 891 8.54 -14.51 -26.81
C ALA A 891 8.94 -15.94 -26.43
N TRP A 892 9.38 -16.15 -25.18
CA TRP A 892 9.85 -17.43 -24.67
C TRP A 892 8.78 -18.16 -23.86
N MET A 893 8.03 -17.44 -23.01
CA MET A 893 7.01 -18.01 -22.13
C MET A 893 5.75 -17.12 -22.13
N PRO A 894 4.94 -17.17 -23.21
CA PRO A 894 3.87 -16.20 -23.45
C PRO A 894 2.68 -16.29 -22.49
N LYS A 895 2.43 -17.43 -21.83
CA LYS A 895 1.37 -17.53 -20.81
C LYS A 895 1.84 -16.99 -19.46
N LEU A 896 3.11 -17.21 -19.11
CA LEU A 896 3.69 -16.72 -17.87
C LEU A 896 3.93 -15.21 -17.94
N PHE A 897 4.33 -14.73 -19.11
CA PHE A 897 4.60 -13.32 -19.37
C PHE A 897 3.63 -12.79 -20.44
N PRO A 898 2.32 -12.70 -20.16
CA PRO A 898 1.35 -12.26 -21.15
C PRO A 898 1.60 -10.79 -21.55
N ALA A 899 1.37 -10.49 -22.83
CA ALA A 899 1.54 -9.17 -23.42
C ALA A 899 0.43 -8.91 -24.47
N ASP A 900 -0.77 -8.60 -23.99
CA ASP A 900 -1.91 -8.28 -24.87
C ASP A 900 -1.91 -6.78 -25.20
N TYR A 901 -1.29 -6.41 -26.33
CA TYR A 901 -1.19 -5.03 -26.78
C TYR A 901 -2.49 -4.50 -27.41
N TYR A 902 -3.05 -3.45 -26.82
CA TYR A 902 -4.10 -2.62 -27.40
C TYR A 902 -3.57 -1.19 -27.60
N LYS A 903 -3.49 -0.72 -28.85
CA LYS A 903 -2.91 0.59 -29.20
C LYS A 903 -1.52 0.84 -28.58
N ASN A 904 -0.67 -0.19 -28.56
CA ASN A 904 0.68 -0.19 -27.95
C ASN A 904 0.69 -0.01 -26.42
N MET A 905 -0.43 -0.24 -25.74
CA MET A 905 -0.53 -0.31 -24.28
C MET A 905 -1.04 -1.69 -23.86
N ILE A 906 -0.67 -2.16 -22.68
CA ILE A 906 -1.12 -3.44 -22.15
C ILE A 906 -2.24 -3.20 -21.13
N ASN A 907 -3.34 -3.96 -21.24
CA ASN A 907 -4.37 -4.01 -20.22
C ASN A 907 -4.80 -5.45 -19.94
N TYR A 908 -4.85 -5.82 -18.67
CA TYR A 908 -5.38 -7.09 -18.23
C TYR A 908 -6.85 -6.98 -17.86
N TRP A 909 -7.62 -7.95 -18.35
CA TRP A 909 -9.05 -8.04 -18.11
C TRP A 909 -9.33 -9.18 -17.15
N ILE A 910 -9.46 -8.88 -15.86
CA ILE A 910 -9.59 -9.92 -14.82
C ILE A 910 -11.06 -10.13 -14.46
N PRO A 911 -11.67 -11.27 -14.84
CA PRO A 911 -13.09 -11.53 -14.61
C PRO A 911 -13.37 -12.09 -13.21
N PHE A 912 -14.45 -11.63 -12.60
CA PHE A 912 -15.04 -12.26 -11.41
C PHE A 912 -16.56 -12.37 -11.52
N ALA A 913 -17.15 -13.33 -10.80
CA ALA A 913 -18.57 -13.26 -10.46
C ALA A 913 -18.75 -12.25 -9.32
N ALA A 914 -19.92 -11.61 -9.23
CA ALA A 914 -20.25 -10.72 -8.13
C ALA A 914 -20.13 -11.45 -6.79
N ASP A 915 -19.46 -10.83 -5.82
CA ASP A 915 -19.20 -11.43 -4.51
C ASP A 915 -19.23 -10.35 -3.42
N PRO A 916 -20.20 -10.39 -2.48
CA PRO A 916 -20.34 -9.39 -1.42
C PRO A 916 -19.20 -9.42 -0.39
N ALA A 917 -18.34 -10.44 -0.40
CA ALA A 917 -17.12 -10.51 0.41
C ALA A 917 -15.87 -10.05 -0.36
N HIS A 918 -15.98 -9.77 -1.66
CA HIS A 918 -14.84 -9.37 -2.48
C HIS A 918 -14.24 -8.04 -2.03
N ARG A 919 -12.95 -7.84 -2.31
CA ARG A 919 -12.24 -6.60 -1.97
C ARG A 919 -12.50 -5.44 -2.94
N TYR A 920 -12.52 -5.72 -4.25
CA TYR A 920 -12.72 -4.71 -5.28
C TYR A 920 -14.18 -4.28 -5.32
N PRO A 921 -14.48 -2.97 -5.19
CA PRO A 921 -15.85 -2.50 -5.14
C PRO A 921 -16.66 -2.75 -6.41
N SER A 922 -16.04 -2.84 -7.59
CA SER A 922 -16.71 -3.22 -8.84
C SER A 922 -17.26 -4.66 -8.83
N ILE A 923 -16.72 -5.53 -7.97
CA ILE A 923 -17.15 -6.93 -7.79
C ILE A 923 -18.07 -7.07 -6.58
N ARG A 924 -17.81 -6.29 -5.52
CA ARG A 924 -18.58 -6.28 -4.28
C ARG A 924 -19.91 -5.55 -4.40
N PHE A 925 -19.91 -4.43 -5.12
CA PHE A 925 -21.04 -3.53 -5.31
C PHE A 925 -21.20 -3.16 -6.80
N PRO A 926 -21.35 -4.13 -7.72
CA PRO A 926 -21.39 -3.89 -9.16
C PRO A 926 -22.55 -2.99 -9.63
N TRP A 927 -23.61 -2.84 -8.84
CA TRP A 927 -24.71 -1.91 -9.10
C TRP A 927 -24.38 -0.46 -8.72
N ILE A 928 -23.32 -0.24 -7.93
CA ILE A 928 -22.78 1.07 -7.55
C ILE A 928 -21.54 1.37 -8.41
N THR A 929 -20.49 0.56 -8.28
CA THR A 929 -19.19 0.83 -8.91
C THR A 929 -19.09 0.12 -10.24
N THR A 930 -18.98 0.90 -11.31
CA THR A 930 -18.91 0.43 -12.69
C THR A 930 -17.49 0.02 -13.09
N VAL A 931 -16.50 0.76 -12.61
CA VAL A 931 -15.08 0.54 -12.92
C VAL A 931 -14.26 0.51 -11.64
N ALA A 932 -13.45 -0.53 -11.47
CA ALA A 932 -12.29 -0.52 -10.60
C ALA A 932 -11.07 -0.79 -11.47
N TYR A 933 -10.18 0.18 -11.55
CA TYR A 933 -8.99 0.16 -12.40
C TYR A 933 -7.74 0.31 -11.53
N THR A 934 -6.76 -0.56 -11.74
CA THR A 934 -5.43 -0.42 -11.12
C THR A 934 -4.44 -0.09 -12.22
N SER A 935 -3.79 1.07 -12.12
CA SER A 935 -2.70 1.42 -13.04
C SER A 935 -1.38 0.91 -12.49
N GLU A 936 -0.47 0.45 -13.35
CA GLU A 936 0.86 -0.04 -12.96
C GLU A 936 1.91 0.73 -13.75
N VAL A 937 2.65 1.61 -13.06
CA VAL A 937 3.74 2.39 -13.64
C VAL A 937 5.09 1.83 -13.16
N ALA A 938 6.11 1.76 -14.02
CA ALA A 938 7.42 1.21 -13.67
C ALA A 938 8.24 2.15 -12.76
N ASP A 939 7.76 2.39 -11.54
CA ASP A 939 8.16 3.50 -10.68
C ASP A 939 8.69 3.10 -9.29
N GLU A 940 8.80 1.80 -8.98
CA GLU A 940 9.21 1.41 -7.62
C GLU A 940 10.58 2.02 -7.28
N THR A 941 10.56 2.91 -6.29
CA THR A 941 11.65 3.79 -5.86
C THR A 941 12.26 4.65 -6.99
N ALA A 942 11.47 5.12 -7.95
CA ALA A 942 11.89 6.04 -8.98
C ALA A 942 12.38 7.38 -8.40
N GLN A 943 13.38 7.99 -9.05
CA GLN A 943 14.01 9.24 -8.62
C GLN A 943 14.02 10.30 -9.75
N GLY A 944 14.06 11.58 -9.38
CA GLY A 944 14.35 12.69 -10.29
C GLY A 944 13.46 12.77 -11.53
N GLU A 945 14.06 12.88 -12.71
CA GLU A 945 13.33 12.99 -13.98
C GLU A 945 12.51 11.73 -14.32
N TYR A 946 13.01 10.55 -13.94
CA TYR A 946 12.29 9.31 -14.17
C TYR A 946 11.04 9.20 -13.28
N LEU A 947 11.15 9.63 -12.01
CA LEU A 947 10.00 9.80 -11.12
C LEU A 947 8.96 10.75 -11.72
N ASN A 948 9.40 11.90 -12.24
CA ASN A 948 8.49 12.86 -12.86
C ASN A 948 7.79 12.29 -14.10
N LEU A 949 8.51 11.55 -14.95
CA LEU A 949 7.92 10.84 -16.09
C LEU A 949 6.83 9.84 -15.64
N CYS A 950 7.12 9.04 -14.62
CA CYS A 950 6.17 8.09 -14.05
C CYS A 950 4.92 8.82 -13.50
N ALA A 951 5.13 9.91 -12.76
CA ALA A 951 4.05 10.73 -12.24
C ALA A 951 3.18 11.34 -13.37
N ARG A 952 3.81 11.83 -14.45
CA ARG A 952 3.09 12.32 -15.63
C ARG A 952 2.28 11.23 -16.32
N ALA A 953 2.76 9.98 -16.34
CA ALA A 953 2.03 8.86 -16.90
C ALA A 953 0.75 8.56 -16.09
N HIS A 954 0.82 8.62 -14.75
CA HIS A 954 -0.38 8.60 -13.90
C HIS A 954 -1.34 9.74 -14.20
N VAL A 955 -0.83 10.99 -14.23
CA VAL A 955 -1.63 12.18 -14.54
C VAL A 955 -2.34 12.04 -15.89
N ALA A 956 -1.68 11.47 -16.89
CA ALA A 956 -2.25 11.30 -18.22
C ALA A 956 -3.49 10.40 -18.23
N HIS A 957 -3.42 9.21 -17.61
CA HIS A 957 -4.57 8.29 -17.58
C HIS A 957 -5.69 8.79 -16.66
N ASP A 958 -5.35 9.40 -15.52
CA ASP A 958 -6.32 10.01 -14.61
C ASP A 958 -7.05 11.17 -15.31
N GLU A 959 -6.32 12.05 -16.00
CA GLU A 959 -6.89 13.17 -16.77
C GLU A 959 -7.84 12.66 -17.87
N ALA A 960 -7.45 11.64 -18.62
CA ALA A 960 -8.29 11.05 -19.67
C ALA A 960 -9.60 10.49 -19.10
N THR A 961 -9.52 9.85 -17.93
CA THR A 961 -10.68 9.27 -17.24
C THR A 961 -11.62 10.37 -16.73
N ILE A 962 -11.08 11.42 -16.13
CA ILE A 962 -11.86 12.59 -15.70
C ILE A 962 -12.56 13.25 -16.90
N GLN A 963 -11.85 13.46 -18.01
CA GLN A 963 -12.43 14.04 -19.23
C GLN A 963 -13.53 13.16 -19.83
N MET A 964 -13.38 11.84 -19.78
CA MET A 964 -14.43 10.90 -20.18
C MET A 964 -15.67 11.04 -19.28
N LEU A 965 -15.48 11.12 -17.96
CA LEU A 965 -16.58 11.29 -16.99
C LEU A 965 -17.31 12.63 -17.15
N MET A 966 -16.61 13.72 -17.47
CA MET A 966 -17.24 15.01 -17.76
C MET A 966 -18.17 14.95 -18.99
N GLN A 967 -17.91 14.04 -19.93
CA GLN A 967 -18.73 13.86 -21.13
C GLN A 967 -19.85 12.81 -20.94
N ALA A 968 -19.83 12.08 -19.82
CA ALA A 968 -20.77 11.02 -19.55
C ALA A 968 -22.20 11.53 -19.33
N LYS A 969 -23.18 10.74 -19.77
CA LYS A 969 -24.61 11.03 -19.61
C LYS A 969 -25.23 10.09 -18.59
N GLN A 970 -25.91 10.67 -17.60
CA GLN A 970 -26.61 9.94 -16.55
C GLN A 970 -28.06 9.68 -16.99
N ILE A 971 -28.56 8.50 -16.65
CA ILE A 971 -29.94 8.09 -16.91
C ILE A 971 -30.71 8.18 -15.60
N TYR A 972 -31.96 8.64 -15.64
CA TYR A 972 -32.80 8.78 -14.45
C TYR A 972 -34.17 8.15 -14.65
N ALA A 973 -34.64 7.43 -13.64
CA ALA A 973 -36.04 7.06 -13.47
C ALA A 973 -36.74 8.17 -12.68
N CYS A 974 -37.68 8.86 -13.32
CA CYS A 974 -38.37 10.02 -12.76
C CYS A 974 -39.88 9.79 -12.77
N ASP A 975 -40.49 9.78 -11.59
CA ASP A 975 -41.94 9.71 -11.43
C ASP A 975 -42.40 10.78 -10.44
N CYS A 976 -43.44 11.53 -10.79
CA CYS A 976 -44.06 12.49 -9.88
C CYS A 976 -45.58 12.50 -10.09
N MET A 977 -46.33 12.17 -9.04
CA MET A 977 -47.78 12.07 -9.07
C MET A 977 -48.38 12.63 -7.78
N CYS A 978 -49.51 13.33 -7.91
CA CYS A 978 -50.32 13.79 -6.78
C CYS A 978 -51.71 13.16 -6.89
N ARG A 979 -52.14 12.43 -5.85
CA ARG A 979 -53.46 11.77 -5.79
C ARG A 979 -53.99 11.84 -4.36
N GLU A 980 -55.25 12.26 -4.20
CA GLU A 980 -55.97 12.17 -2.92
C GLU A 980 -55.14 12.68 -1.71
N GLU A 981 -54.57 13.89 -1.82
CA GLU A 981 -53.73 14.53 -0.79
C GLU A 981 -52.39 13.82 -0.50
N ARG A 982 -51.97 12.87 -1.34
CA ARG A 982 -50.67 12.18 -1.26
C ARG A 982 -49.78 12.57 -2.42
N ILE A 983 -48.49 12.69 -2.13
CA ILE A 983 -47.43 12.93 -3.12
C ILE A 983 -46.65 11.62 -3.28
N PHE A 984 -46.40 11.26 -4.53
CA PHE A 984 -45.49 10.19 -4.92
C PHE A 984 -44.43 10.84 -5.80
N ALA A 985 -43.20 10.89 -5.34
CA ALA A 985 -42.09 11.46 -6.08
C ALA A 985 -40.91 10.51 -6.00
N ARG A 986 -40.30 10.19 -7.14
CA ARG A 986 -39.08 9.38 -7.23
C ARG A 986 -38.17 9.98 -8.28
N TYR A 987 -36.90 10.13 -7.93
CA TYR A 987 -35.84 10.60 -8.81
C TYR A 987 -34.59 9.78 -8.53
N VAL A 988 -34.46 8.63 -9.21
CA VAL A 988 -33.38 7.66 -8.97
C VAL A 988 -32.49 7.59 -10.21
N ARG A 989 -31.18 7.68 -10.00
CA ARG A 989 -30.19 7.51 -11.07
C ARG A 989 -30.06 6.02 -11.41
N GLN A 990 -30.05 5.71 -12.69
CA GLN A 990 -29.73 4.38 -13.18
C GLN A 990 -28.22 4.33 -13.46
N ARG A 991 -27.57 3.23 -13.05
CA ARG A 991 -26.16 2.94 -13.31
C ARG A 991 -26.03 1.75 -14.26
N PRO A 992 -24.98 1.69 -15.10
CA PRO A 992 -23.90 2.67 -15.23
C PRO A 992 -24.31 3.92 -16.04
N MET A 993 -23.42 4.92 -16.09
CA MET A 993 -23.56 6.05 -17.03
C MET A 993 -23.34 5.62 -18.48
N ILE A 994 -23.75 6.45 -19.45
CA ILE A 994 -23.39 6.29 -20.87
C ILE A 994 -22.15 7.15 -21.16
N VAL A 995 -21.10 6.55 -21.72
CA VAL A 995 -19.83 7.18 -22.11
C VAL A 995 -19.56 7.14 -23.61
#